data_AF-A0A2V6L9Q6-F1
#
_entry.id   AF-A0A2V6L9Q6-F1
#
_cell.length_a   1.000
_cell.length_b   1.000
_cell.length_c   1.000
_cell.angle_alpha   90.00
_cell.angle_beta   90.00
_cell.angle_gamma   90.00
#
_symmetry.space_group_name_H-M   'P 1'
#
loop_
_entity.id
_entity.type
_entity.pdbx_description
1 polymer ?
#
loop_
_entity_poly.entity_id
_entity_poly.type
_entity_poly.pdbx_seq_one_letter_code
_entity_poly.pdbx_strand_id
1 'polypeptide(L)'
;MQNRGCLTVSSGLCVLIATVVFAVDPSEPLDEAMGGRTLKGTPVKQRLPECFPAEPQDVFYEMDQVVSSPGGTPQPLNFDADNNHMISDKERDAIRGRNTWLLWGGGNEEFWGWLQEEGFGLTDFLILLDSRNRDHRFRDDGLINQPGFVSNSDAGKRICGLFLDLPDGDKVKLVAPSSDLNESGQPVQRKQLPATDTRAFGSYSVVRNGVTQSCTACHGSGANQANRYLFDPGDKELFDRVLSQLADDGLDPTVYGYASGIFGLRLMPNPDFFGKTPAAKKAREYWQERVTNDGSFKYYTDYSIQADPKLVRPFRVSMSCGFCHVGPHPLKPPQDPEHPAWENLSSIIGNQYWSPQPAFANLLKTGKQKEEQTGRKGQRGNFLHHFLASQQPGTIDTSLVSTDWINNSNTINAVFDVPARLTRAMNNQPEKQSAANLLIPSVEDKDASVNPRHFPRVLVDGSDSCGVFTALIRVPLNIGTYFEEWRRTSNPIIGFAHRRPFSVAVCQANSVYWQTNERYRVPYEAAFFTYQNAAHMQSSTAPIKLQDAPGGAAIVAGERARATGGRAVFIQHCAICHSSKQPPDFQLTFSRDWEKTANFPQLAASPTPEPPPHYTLPMDFAFWDAFKKSAAYADYVARIRKIVGDPPPNDSDDPFIKDNFLSSEIRIPVSLVGTNSGRATATNALRGEVWDNFSSDDYKELPPVGPLRYFDPFSGATPDDYGDNASYSPLGGGRGYYRPASLISLWATAPYLHNNTLGLYNHDPSVAGRLAAYQDGIEKLLWKNLRARDSSRQATNSPSGSVRDGDLRPTPSAAAAHDPGFIYRLPEDTEIFMAPGFIRPLLAGVVGDFLTNALATYIWIVLFFVFLAAAIWGNQRHVTFLFIVLALIVAAVLATTGLASVLGKWLWLTPIALLVVALAFYFLGDPSRASLARIASRVVFLLATLATLVIGVAAHRFINGDMGPLRVGPIPRGTPVNLIMNMDPDNPNLLQGLAGLTRGIIRARDSKLTEDQKYDAFIAEAGAPMMRASKCPDFVLDRGHYFGEGLTDEEKRALIAFLKTL
;
A
#
# COMPACT_ATOMS: atom_id res chain seq x y z
N MET A 1 50.91 -0.75 31.11
CA MET A 1 51.93 -1.78 31.38
C MET A 1 51.68 -2.92 30.40
N GLN A 2 52.29 -2.90 29.22
CA GLN A 2 53.51 -3.63 28.80
C GLN A 2 53.38 -5.18 28.78
N ASN A 3 53.54 -5.75 27.56
CA ASN A 3 54.15 -7.06 27.20
C ASN A 3 53.40 -8.35 27.61
N ARG A 4 53.25 -9.44 26.85
CA ARG A 4 53.77 -10.06 25.59
C ARG A 4 52.68 -11.11 25.20
N GLY A 5 52.58 -11.70 24.01
CA GLY A 5 53.55 -11.91 22.96
C GLY A 5 52.90 -12.45 21.68
N CYS A 6 53.69 -12.33 20.62
CA CYS A 6 53.39 -12.56 19.22
C CYS A 6 53.33 -14.04 18.87
N LEU A 7 52.35 -14.45 18.06
CA LEU A 7 52.46 -15.59 17.16
C LEU A 7 51.95 -15.13 15.79
N THR A 8 52.89 -14.75 14.94
CA THR A 8 52.74 -14.55 13.51
C THR A 8 52.27 -15.85 12.86
N VAL A 9 51.02 -15.89 12.41
CA VAL A 9 50.58 -16.82 11.36
C VAL A 9 50.38 -16.01 10.09
N SER A 10 50.99 -16.55 9.04
CA SER A 10 51.18 -16.04 7.69
C SER A 10 49.96 -15.39 7.03
N SER A 11 50.28 -14.47 6.13
CA SER A 11 49.52 -13.68 5.16
C SER A 11 48.54 -14.44 4.24
N GLY A 12 47.71 -15.31 4.78
CA GLY A 12 46.71 -16.12 4.05
C GLY A 12 45.31 -16.12 4.67
N LEU A 13 45.08 -15.39 5.77
CA LEU A 13 43.81 -15.40 6.53
C LEU A 13 42.99 -14.11 6.39
N CYS A 14 43.41 -13.15 5.56
CA CYS A 14 42.67 -11.91 5.27
C CYS A 14 41.72 -12.00 4.06
N VAL A 15 41.64 -13.16 3.38
CA VAL A 15 40.68 -13.40 2.27
C VAL A 15 39.48 -14.27 2.74
N LEU A 16 39.44 -14.63 4.03
CA LEU A 16 38.37 -15.43 4.64
C LEU A 16 37.42 -14.59 5.52
N ILE A 17 37.33 -13.28 5.26
CA ILE A 17 36.27 -12.40 5.78
C ILE A 17 35.45 -11.92 4.58
N ALA A 18 34.81 -12.85 3.88
CA ALA A 18 33.84 -12.56 2.82
C ALA A 18 32.90 -13.76 2.58
N THR A 19 32.40 -14.36 3.65
CA THR A 19 31.19 -15.21 3.66
C THR A 19 30.88 -15.61 5.10
N VAL A 20 30.39 -14.65 5.90
CA VAL A 20 29.38 -15.05 6.88
C VAL A 20 28.14 -15.32 6.05
N VAL A 21 28.03 -16.53 5.51
CA VAL A 21 26.72 -17.07 5.15
C VAL A 21 26.01 -17.12 6.50
N PHE A 22 25.16 -16.12 6.79
CA PHE A 22 24.14 -16.33 7.78
C PHE A 22 23.43 -17.59 7.33
N ALA A 23 23.62 -18.69 8.07
CA ALA A 23 22.93 -19.93 7.76
C ALA A 23 21.44 -19.62 7.92
N VAL A 24 20.78 -19.35 6.79
CA VAL A 24 19.33 -19.16 6.75
C VAL A 24 18.72 -20.46 7.25
N ASP A 25 17.68 -20.36 8.08
CA ASP A 25 16.98 -21.54 8.57
C ASP A 25 16.55 -22.39 7.36
N PRO A 26 16.95 -23.67 7.28
CA PRO A 26 16.52 -24.57 6.21
C PRO A 26 15.00 -24.71 6.09
N SER A 27 14.23 -24.28 7.10
CA SER A 27 12.76 -24.24 7.09
C SER A 27 12.16 -23.06 6.31
N GLU A 28 12.96 -22.08 5.90
CA GLU A 28 12.51 -20.95 5.08
C GLU A 28 12.16 -21.40 3.65
N PRO A 29 11.09 -20.85 3.05
CA PRO A 29 10.60 -21.31 1.77
C PRO A 29 11.52 -20.88 0.63
N LEU A 30 11.62 -21.69 -0.42
CA LEU A 30 12.14 -21.25 -1.72
C LEU A 30 10.99 -20.62 -2.52
N ASP A 31 11.28 -19.62 -3.36
CA ASP A 31 10.30 -19.17 -4.34
C ASP A 31 10.01 -20.25 -5.40
N GLU A 32 8.84 -20.21 -6.05
CA GLU A 32 8.35 -21.23 -7.00
C GLU A 32 9.40 -21.51 -8.10
N ALA A 33 9.99 -20.45 -8.65
CA ALA A 33 10.99 -20.53 -9.71
C ALA A 33 12.33 -21.13 -9.26
N MET A 34 12.76 -20.93 -8.01
CA MET A 34 13.95 -21.60 -7.46
C MET A 34 13.63 -23.02 -6.99
N GLY A 35 12.48 -23.22 -6.35
CA GLY A 35 12.01 -24.50 -5.81
C GLY A 35 11.57 -25.51 -6.86
N GLY A 36 11.26 -25.05 -8.09
CA GLY A 36 10.85 -25.90 -9.21
C GLY A 36 9.47 -26.51 -9.02
N ARG A 37 8.61 -25.90 -8.19
CA ARG A 37 7.23 -26.35 -7.97
C ARG A 37 6.36 -25.21 -7.44
N THR A 38 5.10 -25.21 -7.85
CA THR A 38 4.09 -24.34 -7.26
C THR A 38 3.81 -24.74 -5.81
N LEU A 39 3.15 -23.85 -5.07
CA LEU A 39 2.67 -24.14 -3.72
C LEU A 39 1.73 -25.37 -3.66
N LYS A 40 0.95 -25.61 -4.72
CA LYS A 40 0.06 -26.79 -4.84
C LYS A 40 0.79 -28.05 -5.33
N GLY A 41 2.11 -27.98 -5.51
CA GLY A 41 2.97 -29.10 -5.87
C GLY A 41 3.02 -29.39 -7.37
N THR A 42 2.55 -28.49 -8.23
CA THR A 42 2.71 -28.64 -9.68
C THR A 42 4.17 -28.40 -10.04
N PRO A 43 4.87 -29.33 -10.73
CA PRO A 43 6.24 -29.11 -11.14
C PRO A 43 6.37 -27.95 -12.13
N VAL A 44 7.33 -27.07 -11.90
CA VAL A 44 7.74 -26.00 -12.83
C VAL A 44 9.24 -26.10 -13.08
N LYS A 45 9.71 -25.58 -14.20
CA LYS A 45 11.14 -25.53 -14.51
C LYS A 45 11.83 -24.57 -13.56
N GLN A 46 12.91 -25.04 -12.93
CA GLN A 46 13.77 -24.18 -12.15
C GLN A 46 14.38 -23.09 -13.03
N ARG A 47 14.51 -21.88 -12.49
CA ARG A 47 15.08 -20.72 -13.18
C ARG A 47 16.26 -20.17 -12.38
N LEU A 48 17.14 -19.48 -13.08
CA LEU A 48 18.26 -18.72 -12.53
C LEU A 48 18.05 -17.24 -12.87
N PRO A 49 18.77 -16.29 -12.21
CA PRO A 49 18.61 -14.88 -12.49
C PRO A 49 18.82 -14.51 -13.96
N GLU A 50 19.72 -15.21 -14.66
CA GLU A 50 20.02 -15.03 -16.08
C GLU A 50 18.85 -15.39 -17.01
N CYS A 51 17.86 -16.15 -16.51
CA CYS A 51 16.67 -16.51 -17.27
C CYS A 51 15.66 -15.35 -17.39
N PHE A 52 15.92 -14.18 -16.81
CA PHE A 52 15.03 -13.03 -16.81
C PHE A 52 15.70 -11.79 -17.41
N PRO A 53 16.14 -11.83 -18.68
CA PRO A 53 16.78 -10.68 -19.31
C PRO A 53 15.85 -9.46 -19.34
N ALA A 54 16.42 -8.27 -19.08
CA ALA A 54 15.70 -7.02 -19.29
C ALA A 54 15.49 -6.77 -20.79
N GLU A 55 14.34 -6.20 -21.17
CA GLU A 55 14.04 -5.81 -22.56
C GLU A 55 14.98 -4.66 -22.95
N PRO A 56 15.91 -4.84 -23.91
CA PRO A 56 16.89 -3.83 -24.26
C PRO A 56 16.38 -2.78 -25.26
N GLN A 57 15.27 -3.05 -25.95
CA GLN A 57 14.72 -2.15 -26.97
C GLN A 57 13.94 -1.00 -26.34
N ASP A 58 13.98 0.16 -26.99
CA ASP A 58 13.23 1.35 -26.60
C ASP A 58 11.74 1.24 -26.99
N VAL A 59 11.03 0.31 -26.36
CA VAL A 59 9.63 -0.04 -26.71
C VAL A 59 8.58 0.96 -26.22
N PHE A 60 8.95 1.88 -25.33
CA PHE A 60 8.09 2.93 -24.79
C PHE A 60 8.60 4.34 -25.16
N TYR A 61 9.34 4.47 -26.26
CA TYR A 61 9.97 5.74 -26.67
C TYR A 61 8.98 6.91 -26.78
N GLU A 62 7.71 6.64 -27.11
CA GLU A 62 6.67 7.66 -27.21
C GLU A 62 6.20 8.17 -25.83
N MET A 63 6.39 7.42 -24.75
CA MET A 63 6.05 7.89 -23.39
C MET A 63 7.06 8.94 -22.88
N ASP A 64 6.72 9.58 -21.75
CA ASP A 64 7.64 10.46 -21.01
C ASP A 64 8.19 11.61 -21.85
N GLN A 65 7.27 12.37 -22.43
CA GLN A 65 7.57 13.51 -23.28
C GLN A 65 8.27 14.61 -22.47
N VAL A 66 9.46 15.00 -22.91
CA VAL A 66 10.32 16.01 -22.28
C VAL A 66 10.49 17.22 -23.20
N VAL A 67 10.91 18.35 -22.62
CA VAL A 67 11.27 19.56 -23.36
C VAL A 67 12.76 19.85 -23.22
N SER A 68 13.40 20.27 -24.32
CA SER A 68 14.82 20.64 -24.35
C SER A 68 15.07 22.13 -24.10
N SER A 69 14.01 22.94 -24.02
CA SER A 69 14.10 24.36 -23.67
C SER A 69 12.77 24.86 -23.12
N PRO A 70 12.75 25.89 -22.27
CA PRO A 70 11.52 26.52 -21.77
C PRO A 70 10.56 26.92 -22.89
N GLY A 71 9.30 26.47 -22.81
CA GLY A 71 8.27 26.70 -23.82
C GLY A 71 8.46 25.88 -25.11
N GLY A 72 9.40 24.93 -25.11
CA GLY A 72 9.66 24.05 -26.24
C GLY A 72 8.52 23.06 -26.49
N THR A 73 8.52 22.43 -27.67
CA THR A 73 7.56 21.36 -27.97
C THR A 73 7.98 20.08 -27.24
N PRO A 74 7.08 19.40 -26.52
CA PRO A 74 7.38 18.10 -25.92
C PRO A 74 7.78 17.07 -26.98
N GLN A 75 8.83 16.28 -26.70
CA GLN A 75 9.39 15.24 -27.57
C GLN A 75 9.73 14.00 -26.75
N PRO A 76 9.88 12.81 -27.38
CA PRO A 76 10.49 11.64 -26.76
C PRO A 76 11.82 11.92 -26.04
N LEU A 77 12.06 11.26 -24.92
CA LEU A 77 13.35 11.28 -24.23
C LEU A 77 14.43 10.64 -25.11
N ASN A 78 15.53 11.35 -25.34
CA ASN A 78 16.65 10.86 -26.13
C ASN A 78 17.68 10.13 -25.24
N PHE A 79 17.84 8.82 -25.46
CA PHE A 79 18.79 7.98 -24.72
C PHE A 79 20.23 7.97 -25.30
N ASP A 80 20.46 8.58 -26.46
CA ASP A 80 21.80 8.81 -27.05
C ASP A 80 22.46 10.02 -26.36
N ALA A 81 23.25 9.76 -25.33
CA ALA A 81 23.79 10.78 -24.44
C ALA A 81 25.03 11.48 -25.03
N ASP A 82 25.79 10.81 -25.89
CA ASP A 82 26.96 11.36 -26.57
C ASP A 82 26.65 11.92 -27.97
N ASN A 83 25.41 11.75 -28.44
CA ASN A 83 24.87 12.28 -29.68
C ASN A 83 25.61 11.73 -30.91
N ASN A 84 26.00 10.45 -30.87
CA ASN A 84 26.69 9.76 -31.95
C ASN A 84 25.72 8.98 -32.90
N HIS A 85 24.40 9.09 -32.67
CA HIS A 85 23.31 8.40 -33.36
C HIS A 85 23.27 6.88 -33.14
N MET A 86 23.93 6.40 -32.09
CA MET A 86 23.92 5.03 -31.61
C MET A 86 23.72 5.05 -30.11
N ILE A 87 23.15 3.97 -29.56
CA ILE A 87 22.98 3.83 -28.12
C ILE A 87 23.89 2.68 -27.67
N SER A 88 24.90 3.01 -26.88
CA SER A 88 25.83 2.05 -26.28
C SER A 88 25.12 1.06 -25.36
N ASP A 89 25.74 -0.08 -25.08
CA ASP A 89 25.15 -1.05 -24.15
C ASP A 89 24.94 -0.46 -22.75
N LYS A 90 25.78 0.50 -22.37
CA LYS A 90 25.69 1.23 -21.09
C LYS A 90 24.54 2.25 -21.09
N GLU A 91 24.37 3.03 -22.16
CA GLU A 91 23.23 3.97 -22.26
C GLU A 91 21.89 3.24 -22.24
N ARG A 92 21.86 2.00 -22.76
CA ARG A 92 20.67 1.13 -22.71
C ARG A 92 20.24 0.72 -21.31
N ASP A 93 21.08 0.87 -20.29
CA ASP A 93 20.67 0.55 -18.93
C ASP A 93 19.49 1.41 -18.48
N ALA A 94 19.40 2.66 -18.94
CA ALA A 94 18.24 3.51 -18.68
C ALA A 94 16.98 3.02 -19.42
N ILE A 95 17.11 2.51 -20.65
CA ILE A 95 16.00 1.88 -21.39
C ILE A 95 15.51 0.62 -20.66
N ARG A 96 16.45 -0.26 -20.27
CA ARG A 96 16.16 -1.46 -19.46
C ARG A 96 15.48 -1.11 -18.14
N GLY A 97 15.88 0.01 -17.55
CA GLY A 97 15.30 0.54 -16.31
C GLY A 97 13.86 0.96 -16.49
N ARG A 98 13.57 1.78 -17.51
CA ARG A 98 12.20 2.19 -17.81
C ARG A 98 11.31 0.98 -18.14
N ASN A 99 11.82 0.05 -18.96
CA ASN A 99 11.09 -1.17 -19.29
C ASN A 99 10.83 -2.03 -18.05
N THR A 100 11.80 -2.12 -17.14
CA THR A 100 11.64 -2.83 -15.86
C THR A 100 10.55 -2.19 -15.01
N TRP A 101 10.62 -0.88 -14.79
CA TRP A 101 9.61 -0.11 -14.05
C TRP A 101 8.18 -0.33 -14.57
N LEU A 102 8.03 -0.42 -15.90
CA LEU A 102 6.74 -0.49 -16.57
C LEU A 102 6.20 -1.90 -16.80
N LEU A 103 7.03 -2.94 -16.74
CA LEU A 103 6.64 -4.31 -17.16
C LEU A 103 7.00 -5.42 -16.17
N TRP A 104 8.00 -5.21 -15.31
CA TRP A 104 8.52 -6.30 -14.48
C TRP A 104 7.63 -6.54 -13.26
N GLY A 105 7.06 -7.74 -13.17
CA GLY A 105 6.24 -8.16 -12.02
C GLY A 105 6.97 -8.98 -10.96
N GLY A 106 8.19 -9.46 -11.23
CA GLY A 106 8.99 -10.16 -10.21
C GLY A 106 8.37 -11.45 -9.67
N GLY A 107 7.58 -12.16 -10.48
CA GLY A 107 6.88 -13.38 -10.04
C GLY A 107 5.65 -13.12 -9.16
N ASN A 108 5.23 -11.86 -8.99
CA ASN A 108 4.13 -11.52 -8.09
C ASN A 108 2.75 -12.01 -8.55
N GLU A 109 2.62 -12.55 -9.76
CA GLU A 109 1.40 -13.22 -10.21
C GLU A 109 0.99 -14.36 -9.28
N GLU A 110 1.96 -14.98 -8.60
CA GLU A 110 1.71 -16.00 -7.58
C GLU A 110 1.05 -15.40 -6.34
N PHE A 111 1.54 -14.25 -5.87
CA PHE A 111 0.94 -13.53 -4.76
C PHE A 111 -0.51 -13.13 -5.06
N TRP A 112 -0.75 -12.49 -6.22
CA TRP A 112 -2.09 -12.06 -6.60
C TRP A 112 -3.01 -13.25 -6.92
N GLY A 113 -2.49 -14.34 -7.48
CA GLY A 113 -3.24 -15.58 -7.66
C GLY A 113 -3.67 -16.18 -6.32
N TRP A 114 -2.74 -16.25 -5.36
CA TRP A 114 -3.02 -16.72 -4.01
C TRP A 114 -4.03 -15.83 -3.28
N LEU A 115 -3.91 -14.50 -3.39
CA LEU A 115 -4.83 -13.56 -2.75
C LEU A 115 -6.26 -13.68 -3.29
N GLN A 116 -6.44 -14.05 -4.55
CA GLN A 116 -7.78 -14.29 -5.12
C GLN A 116 -8.41 -15.60 -4.61
N GLU A 117 -7.58 -16.60 -4.26
CA GLU A 117 -8.04 -17.88 -3.74
C GLU A 117 -8.21 -17.87 -2.21
N GLU A 118 -7.40 -17.10 -1.48
CA GLU A 118 -7.31 -17.12 0.00
C GLU A 118 -7.60 -15.77 0.66
N GLY A 119 -7.62 -14.66 -0.10
CA GLY A 119 -7.84 -13.29 0.38
C GLY A 119 -9.31 -12.94 0.60
N PHE A 120 -10.07 -13.84 1.22
CA PHE A 120 -11.41 -13.61 1.76
C PHE A 120 -12.51 -13.21 0.75
N GLY A 121 -12.28 -13.41 -0.55
CA GLY A 121 -13.25 -13.09 -1.61
C GLY A 121 -13.39 -11.60 -1.87
N LEU A 122 -12.33 -10.81 -1.66
CA LEU A 122 -12.35 -9.38 -1.88
C LEU A 122 -12.18 -9.00 -3.35
N THR A 123 -11.20 -9.60 -4.02
CA THR A 123 -10.81 -9.26 -5.38
C THR A 123 -10.68 -10.48 -6.28
N ASP A 124 -10.97 -10.29 -7.57
CA ASP A 124 -10.60 -11.17 -8.67
C ASP A 124 -10.08 -10.32 -9.84
N PHE A 125 -8.81 -10.48 -10.21
CA PHE A 125 -8.20 -9.67 -11.25
C PHE A 125 -8.72 -10.04 -12.64
N LEU A 126 -9.23 -11.25 -12.86
CA LEU A 126 -9.86 -11.59 -14.15
C LEU A 126 -11.25 -10.95 -14.30
N ILE A 127 -11.89 -10.54 -13.20
CA ILE A 127 -13.08 -9.69 -13.22
C ILE A 127 -12.70 -8.23 -13.51
N LEU A 128 -11.57 -7.76 -12.95
CA LEU A 128 -11.03 -6.43 -13.27
C LEU A 128 -10.73 -6.29 -14.78
N LEU A 129 -10.22 -7.36 -15.39
CA LEU A 129 -9.88 -7.44 -16.82
C LEU A 129 -11.09 -7.62 -17.75
N ASP A 130 -12.33 -7.58 -17.24
CA ASP A 130 -13.52 -7.70 -18.08
C ASP A 130 -13.54 -6.63 -19.19
N SER A 131 -13.35 -7.10 -20.42
CA SER A 131 -13.21 -6.24 -21.59
C SER A 131 -14.45 -5.42 -21.91
N ARG A 132 -15.61 -5.84 -21.40
CA ARG A 132 -16.87 -5.11 -21.56
C ARG A 132 -16.88 -3.77 -20.82
N ASN A 133 -15.98 -3.59 -19.84
CA ASN A 133 -15.82 -2.35 -19.11
C ASN A 133 -14.70 -1.46 -19.66
N ARG A 134 -13.95 -1.92 -20.68
CA ARG A 134 -12.75 -1.25 -21.19
C ARG A 134 -12.96 0.25 -21.43
N ASP A 135 -14.05 0.61 -22.10
CA ASP A 135 -14.31 1.98 -22.55
C ASP A 135 -14.84 2.91 -21.43
N HIS A 136 -14.77 2.44 -20.18
CA HIS A 136 -15.20 3.13 -18.96
C HIS A 136 -14.20 2.98 -17.80
N ARG A 137 -13.06 2.30 -18.00
CA ARG A 137 -12.11 1.96 -16.93
C ARG A 137 -11.44 3.18 -16.34
N PHE A 138 -11.13 4.20 -17.16
CA PHE A 138 -10.54 5.43 -16.62
C PHE A 138 -11.60 6.23 -15.84
N ARG A 139 -12.81 6.37 -16.39
CA ARG A 139 -13.94 7.06 -15.79
C ARG A 139 -14.31 6.47 -14.43
N ASP A 140 -14.45 5.16 -14.36
CA ASP A 140 -15.01 4.48 -13.19
C ASP A 140 -13.92 4.15 -12.16
N ASP A 141 -12.71 3.79 -12.61
CA ASP A 141 -11.67 3.22 -11.75
C ASP A 141 -10.31 3.93 -11.81
N GLY A 142 -10.12 4.87 -12.75
CA GLY A 142 -8.85 5.55 -13.00
C GLY A 142 -7.76 4.66 -13.61
N LEU A 143 -8.13 3.50 -14.14
CA LEU A 143 -7.20 2.55 -14.75
C LEU A 143 -6.85 2.96 -16.18
N ILE A 144 -5.61 2.71 -16.58
CA ILE A 144 -5.11 3.05 -17.92
C ILE A 144 -5.28 1.86 -18.85
N ASN A 145 -6.04 2.03 -19.93
CA ASN A 145 -6.07 1.08 -21.03
C ASN A 145 -4.72 1.12 -21.76
N GLN A 146 -4.15 -0.06 -22.03
CA GLN A 146 -2.95 -0.16 -22.85
C GLN A 146 -3.30 0.22 -24.31
N PRO A 147 -2.55 1.15 -24.94
CA PRO A 147 -2.72 1.44 -26.36
C PRO A 147 -2.54 0.19 -27.23
N GLY A 148 -3.27 0.10 -28.35
CA GLY A 148 -3.21 -1.04 -29.27
C GLY A 148 -4.22 -2.17 -29.00
N PHE A 149 -5.19 -1.94 -28.11
CA PHE A 149 -6.27 -2.88 -27.76
C PHE A 149 -7.66 -2.31 -28.06
N VAL A 150 -8.63 -3.19 -28.30
CA VAL A 150 -10.07 -2.90 -28.43
C VAL A 150 -10.92 -3.74 -27.47
N SER A 151 -12.11 -3.23 -27.16
CA SER A 151 -13.07 -3.93 -26.30
C SER A 151 -13.63 -5.20 -26.96
N ASN A 152 -14.02 -6.16 -26.13
CA ASN A 152 -14.54 -7.46 -26.54
C ASN A 152 -15.77 -7.84 -25.74
N SER A 153 -16.93 -7.77 -26.39
CA SER A 153 -18.22 -8.26 -25.86
C SER A 153 -18.74 -9.49 -26.60
N ASP A 154 -17.95 -10.05 -27.52
CA ASP A 154 -18.36 -11.19 -28.36
C ASP A 154 -18.17 -12.51 -27.61
N ALA A 155 -19.28 -13.19 -27.29
CA ALA A 155 -19.25 -14.46 -26.59
C ALA A 155 -18.50 -15.57 -27.34
N GLY A 156 -18.36 -15.47 -28.66
CA GLY A 156 -17.59 -16.40 -29.50
C GLY A 156 -16.07 -16.17 -29.47
N LYS A 157 -15.62 -14.99 -29.02
CA LYS A 157 -14.20 -14.61 -28.92
C LYS A 157 -13.66 -14.69 -27.48
N ARG A 158 -14.38 -15.37 -26.59
CA ARG A 158 -13.93 -15.57 -25.21
C ARG A 158 -12.76 -16.56 -25.16
N ILE A 159 -11.81 -16.27 -24.28
CA ILE A 159 -10.65 -17.14 -24.02
C ILE A 159 -10.88 -17.80 -22.66
N CYS A 160 -10.96 -19.14 -22.61
CA CYS A 160 -11.31 -19.87 -21.39
C CYS A 160 -12.61 -19.38 -20.70
N GLY A 161 -13.57 -18.84 -21.46
CA GLY A 161 -14.82 -18.28 -20.94
C GLY A 161 -14.74 -16.82 -20.49
N LEU A 162 -13.59 -16.16 -20.65
CA LEU A 162 -13.33 -14.78 -20.25
C LEU A 162 -13.47 -13.80 -21.42
N PHE A 163 -14.00 -12.60 -21.14
CA PHE A 163 -13.95 -11.43 -22.01
C PHE A 163 -12.66 -10.67 -21.76
N LEU A 164 -11.63 -10.93 -22.57
CA LEU A 164 -10.35 -10.22 -22.53
C LEU A 164 -10.27 -9.24 -23.70
N ASP A 165 -9.57 -8.12 -23.51
CA ASP A 165 -9.31 -7.14 -24.56
C ASP A 165 -8.61 -7.81 -25.74
N LEU A 166 -8.98 -7.42 -26.95
CA LEU A 166 -8.43 -7.99 -28.18
C LEU A 166 -7.42 -7.04 -28.81
N PRO A 167 -6.39 -7.55 -29.51
CA PRO A 167 -5.43 -6.70 -30.21
C PRO A 167 -6.11 -5.93 -31.36
N ASP A 168 -5.78 -4.64 -31.50
CA ASP A 168 -6.14 -3.82 -32.67
C ASP A 168 -5.15 -4.06 -33.82
N GLY A 169 -5.20 -5.26 -34.39
CA GLY A 169 -4.23 -5.70 -35.41
C GLY A 169 -2.78 -5.62 -34.90
N ASP A 170 -1.88 -5.09 -35.72
CA ASP A 170 -0.46 -4.97 -35.38
C ASP A 170 -0.15 -3.81 -34.43
N LYS A 171 -1.12 -2.94 -34.11
CA LYS A 171 -0.89 -1.81 -33.18
C LYS A 171 -0.61 -2.25 -31.75
N VAL A 172 -0.94 -3.49 -31.40
CA VAL A 172 -0.59 -4.08 -30.10
C VAL A 172 0.92 -4.32 -29.96
N LYS A 173 1.64 -4.43 -31.08
CA LYS A 173 3.08 -4.72 -31.07
C LYS A 173 3.85 -3.51 -30.53
N LEU A 174 4.66 -3.77 -29.52
CA LEU A 174 5.64 -2.85 -28.99
C LEU A 174 6.89 -2.88 -29.87
N VAL A 175 7.08 -1.81 -30.62
CA VAL A 175 8.15 -1.66 -31.63
C VAL A 175 9.03 -0.48 -31.25
N ALA A 176 10.34 -0.73 -31.20
CA ALA A 176 11.32 0.34 -31.00
C ALA A 176 11.42 1.26 -32.23
N PRO A 177 11.80 2.54 -32.03
CA PRO A 177 11.95 3.45 -33.14
C PRO A 177 13.11 3.00 -34.04
N SER A 178 13.05 3.34 -35.34
CA SER A 178 14.13 2.99 -36.29
C SER A 178 15.51 3.57 -35.93
N SER A 179 15.54 4.58 -35.06
CA SER A 179 16.75 5.19 -34.50
C SER A 179 17.36 4.40 -33.34
N ASP A 180 16.71 3.35 -32.84
CA ASP A 180 17.24 2.48 -31.77
C ASP A 180 18.31 1.52 -32.31
N LEU A 181 19.49 2.09 -32.60
CA LEU A 181 20.63 1.41 -33.20
C LEU A 181 21.73 1.16 -32.15
N ASN A 182 22.33 -0.03 -32.20
CA ASN A 182 23.48 -0.38 -31.37
C ASN A 182 24.78 0.28 -31.87
N GLU A 183 25.88 0.07 -31.14
CA GLU A 183 27.22 0.59 -31.47
C GLU A 183 27.76 0.13 -32.85
N SER A 184 27.12 -0.86 -33.47
CA SER A 184 27.42 -1.33 -34.83
C SER A 184 26.48 -0.74 -35.89
N GLY A 185 25.63 0.22 -35.52
CA GLY A 185 24.63 0.83 -36.40
C GLY A 185 23.51 -0.14 -36.84
N GLN A 186 23.29 -1.23 -36.09
CA GLN A 186 22.25 -2.22 -36.40
C GLN A 186 21.07 -2.11 -35.41
N PRO A 187 19.83 -2.40 -35.84
CA PRO A 187 18.71 -2.51 -34.93
C PRO A 187 19.00 -3.50 -33.81
N VAL A 188 18.68 -3.13 -32.58
CA VAL A 188 18.84 -4.02 -31.44
C VAL A 188 17.96 -5.24 -31.63
N GLN A 189 18.58 -6.41 -31.57
CA GLN A 189 17.84 -7.66 -31.51
C GLN A 189 17.48 -7.93 -30.05
N ARG A 190 16.22 -8.29 -29.78
CA ARG A 190 15.88 -8.96 -28.53
C ARG A 190 16.81 -10.16 -28.41
N LYS A 191 17.65 -10.18 -27.37
CA LYS A 191 18.62 -11.25 -27.17
C LYS A 191 17.81 -12.53 -26.95
N GLN A 192 17.57 -13.32 -28.00
CA GLN A 192 17.09 -14.68 -27.83
C GLN A 192 18.17 -15.38 -27.01
N LEU A 193 17.82 -15.83 -25.80
CA LEU A 193 18.73 -16.61 -24.96
C LEU A 193 19.39 -17.67 -25.86
N PRO A 194 20.72 -17.61 -26.06
CA PRO A 194 21.33 -18.41 -27.11
C PRO A 194 21.15 -19.88 -26.75
N ALA A 195 20.58 -20.66 -27.67
CA ALA A 195 20.45 -22.11 -27.49
C ALA A 195 21.81 -22.83 -27.43
N THR A 196 22.94 -22.15 -27.64
CA THR A 196 24.26 -22.78 -27.86
C THR A 196 25.51 -21.99 -27.47
N ASP A 197 25.44 -20.80 -26.85
CA ASP A 197 26.68 -20.08 -26.49
C ASP A 197 27.21 -20.48 -25.10
N THR A 198 27.98 -21.57 -25.08
CA THR A 198 28.78 -22.01 -23.92
C THR A 198 30.09 -21.24 -23.77
N ARG A 199 30.36 -20.21 -24.59
CA ARG A 199 31.65 -19.49 -24.60
C ARG A 199 31.56 -18.09 -23.99
N ALA A 200 30.39 -17.45 -23.95
CA ALA A 200 30.20 -16.15 -23.30
C ALA A 200 29.87 -16.22 -21.80
N PHE A 201 29.49 -17.40 -21.29
CA PHE A 201 29.17 -17.61 -19.90
C PHE A 201 30.04 -18.75 -19.38
N GLY A 202 31.03 -18.42 -18.55
CA GLY A 202 31.75 -19.43 -17.77
C GLY A 202 30.72 -20.34 -17.10
N SER A 203 30.95 -21.65 -17.16
CA SER A 203 30.10 -22.67 -16.55
C SER A 203 29.96 -22.43 -15.04
N TYR A 204 29.00 -21.61 -14.63
CA TYR A 204 28.62 -21.46 -13.23
C TYR A 204 27.71 -22.62 -12.86
N SER A 205 28.34 -23.74 -12.55
CA SER A 205 27.78 -24.84 -11.79
C SER A 205 27.65 -24.37 -10.33
N VAL A 206 26.49 -23.85 -9.93
CA VAL A 206 26.26 -23.63 -8.49
C VAL A 206 25.87 -24.99 -7.90
N VAL A 207 26.74 -25.56 -7.08
CA VAL A 207 26.44 -26.75 -6.27
C VAL A 207 25.74 -26.28 -5.00
N ARG A 208 24.42 -26.46 -4.92
CA ARG A 208 23.67 -26.33 -3.66
C ARG A 208 23.05 -27.68 -3.33
N ASN A 209 23.29 -28.17 -2.12
CA ASN A 209 22.80 -29.49 -1.65
C ASN A 209 23.13 -30.67 -2.59
N GLY A 210 24.29 -30.65 -3.24
CA GLY A 210 24.74 -31.72 -4.14
C GLY A 210 24.10 -31.70 -5.54
N VAL A 211 23.27 -30.71 -5.88
CA VAL A 211 22.68 -30.55 -7.22
C VAL A 211 23.39 -29.43 -7.97
N THR A 212 23.86 -29.73 -9.18
CA THR A 212 24.45 -28.75 -10.09
C THR A 212 23.36 -28.20 -10.99
N GLN A 213 23.01 -26.92 -10.87
CA GLN A 213 22.10 -26.25 -11.79
C GLN A 213 22.90 -25.64 -12.95
N SER A 214 22.52 -25.94 -14.21
CA SER A 214 23.11 -25.32 -15.40
C SER A 214 22.01 -24.69 -16.26
N CYS A 215 22.27 -23.51 -16.84
CA CYS A 215 21.36 -22.77 -17.72
C CYS A 215 20.85 -23.60 -18.92
N THR A 216 21.67 -24.58 -19.36
CA THR A 216 21.34 -25.54 -20.43
C THR A 216 20.10 -26.39 -20.13
N ALA A 217 19.79 -26.65 -18.86
CA ALA A 217 18.59 -27.40 -18.45
C ALA A 217 17.29 -26.56 -18.57
N CYS A 218 17.38 -25.23 -18.51
CA CYS A 218 16.23 -24.33 -18.53
C CYS A 218 15.74 -23.99 -19.94
N HIS A 219 16.66 -23.97 -20.93
CA HIS A 219 16.36 -23.52 -22.30
C HIS A 219 16.51 -24.62 -23.37
N GLY A 220 17.17 -25.74 -23.04
CA GLY A 220 17.34 -26.89 -23.91
C GLY A 220 18.16 -26.63 -25.18
N SER A 221 18.86 -27.66 -25.66
CA SER A 221 19.63 -27.59 -26.91
C SER A 221 18.72 -27.86 -28.11
N GLY A 222 18.51 -26.87 -28.97
CA GLY A 222 17.94 -27.03 -30.31
C GLY A 222 16.52 -26.49 -30.53
N ALA A 223 16.13 -26.40 -31.81
CA ALA A 223 14.93 -25.76 -32.35
C ALA A 223 13.56 -26.39 -31.96
N ASN A 224 13.46 -27.09 -30.84
CA ASN A 224 12.21 -27.68 -30.36
C ASN A 224 11.44 -26.68 -29.48
N GLN A 225 10.29 -26.19 -29.98
CA GLN A 225 9.36 -25.30 -29.27
C GLN A 225 8.92 -25.83 -27.88
N ALA A 226 9.00 -27.13 -27.63
CA ALA A 226 8.67 -27.77 -26.36
C ALA A 226 9.50 -27.27 -25.15
N ASN A 227 10.68 -26.66 -25.37
CA ASN A 227 11.53 -26.18 -24.28
C ASN A 227 11.16 -24.80 -23.72
N ARG A 228 10.19 -24.07 -24.30
CA ARG A 228 9.83 -22.71 -23.86
C ARG A 228 8.80 -22.61 -22.73
N TYR A 229 8.04 -23.67 -22.44
CA TYR A 229 7.02 -23.59 -21.39
C TYR A 229 7.62 -23.65 -19.99
N LEU A 230 7.04 -22.89 -19.06
CA LEU A 230 7.42 -22.90 -17.63
C LEU A 230 7.16 -24.27 -16.98
N PHE A 231 6.18 -25.02 -17.47
CA PHE A 231 5.78 -26.35 -16.97
C PHE A 231 5.33 -27.24 -18.13
N ASP A 232 5.21 -28.54 -17.88
CA ASP A 232 4.67 -29.48 -18.85
C ASP A 232 3.13 -29.42 -18.85
N PRO A 233 2.47 -29.05 -19.97
CA PRO A 233 1.02 -28.98 -20.03
C PRO A 233 0.39 -30.39 -19.99
N GLY A 234 -0.69 -30.53 -19.23
CA GLY A 234 -1.46 -31.78 -19.15
C GLY A 234 -2.33 -32.03 -20.39
N ASP A 235 -2.79 -30.97 -21.04
CA ASP A 235 -3.48 -30.98 -22.34
C ASP A 235 -2.78 -29.95 -23.23
N LYS A 236 -1.84 -30.43 -24.06
CA LYS A 236 -0.99 -29.57 -24.87
C LYS A 236 -1.78 -28.84 -25.96
N GLU A 237 -2.75 -29.51 -26.59
CA GLU A 237 -3.53 -28.90 -27.67
C GLU A 237 -4.40 -27.76 -27.13
N LEU A 238 -5.06 -27.96 -25.99
CA LEU A 238 -5.80 -26.88 -25.33
C LEU A 238 -4.87 -25.73 -24.97
N PHE A 239 -3.72 -26.03 -24.37
CA PHE A 239 -2.76 -25.00 -23.95
C PHE A 239 -2.27 -24.17 -25.13
N ASP A 240 -1.80 -24.81 -26.20
CA ASP A 240 -1.31 -24.12 -27.40
C ASP A 240 -2.41 -23.26 -28.06
N ARG A 241 -3.65 -23.76 -28.12
CA ARG A 241 -4.80 -22.99 -28.64
C ARG A 241 -5.10 -21.76 -27.79
N VAL A 242 -5.00 -21.87 -26.47
CA VAL A 242 -5.24 -20.73 -25.57
C VAL A 242 -4.12 -19.70 -25.75
N LEU A 243 -2.86 -20.12 -25.80
CA LEU A 243 -1.73 -19.21 -26.00
C LEU A 243 -1.81 -18.47 -27.34
N SER A 244 -2.27 -19.12 -28.42
CA SER A 244 -2.41 -18.47 -29.73
C SER A 244 -3.54 -17.44 -29.81
N GLN A 245 -4.46 -17.44 -28.83
CA GLN A 245 -5.55 -16.46 -28.74
C GLN A 245 -5.17 -15.25 -27.89
N LEU A 246 -4.15 -15.36 -27.03
CA LEU A 246 -3.68 -14.25 -26.20
C LEU A 246 -2.98 -13.19 -27.06
N ALA A 247 -3.10 -11.93 -26.64
CA ALA A 247 -2.42 -10.83 -27.31
C ALA A 247 -0.90 -10.93 -27.15
N ASP A 248 -0.21 -11.03 -28.28
CA ASP A 248 1.25 -11.01 -28.37
C ASP A 248 1.68 -9.58 -28.75
N ASP A 249 2.25 -8.84 -27.81
CA ASP A 249 2.80 -7.49 -28.03
C ASP A 249 4.28 -7.51 -28.47
N GLY A 250 4.84 -8.70 -28.68
CA GLY A 250 6.23 -8.92 -29.10
C GLY A 250 7.21 -9.15 -27.96
N LEU A 251 6.85 -8.88 -26.71
CA LEU A 251 7.73 -9.10 -25.57
C LEU A 251 7.85 -10.60 -25.24
N ASP A 252 8.91 -10.99 -24.52
CA ASP A 252 9.08 -12.39 -24.11
C ASP A 252 8.02 -12.77 -23.04
N PRO A 253 7.04 -13.62 -23.38
CA PRO A 253 5.97 -13.97 -22.45
C PRO A 253 6.46 -14.85 -21.28
N THR A 254 7.67 -15.41 -21.38
CA THR A 254 8.29 -16.20 -20.29
C THR A 254 8.98 -15.35 -19.22
N VAL A 255 9.08 -14.04 -19.47
CA VAL A 255 9.63 -13.03 -18.55
C VAL A 255 8.54 -12.04 -18.14
N TYR A 256 7.75 -11.55 -19.10
CA TYR A 256 6.79 -10.45 -18.86
C TYR A 256 5.32 -10.88 -18.94
N GLY A 257 5.01 -12.10 -19.38
CA GLY A 257 3.63 -12.54 -19.62
C GLY A 257 3.01 -11.90 -20.86
N TYR A 258 1.73 -12.22 -21.10
CA TYR A 258 0.94 -11.65 -22.21
C TYR A 258 0.24 -10.37 -21.77
N ALA A 259 0.07 -9.40 -22.66
CA ALA A 259 -0.65 -8.17 -22.35
C ALA A 259 -2.13 -8.45 -22.02
N SER A 260 -2.65 -7.78 -20.98
CA SER A 260 -4.03 -7.98 -20.51
C SER A 260 -5.02 -6.97 -21.10
N GLY A 261 -4.54 -5.87 -21.67
CA GLY A 261 -5.33 -4.71 -22.10
C GLY A 261 -5.38 -3.57 -21.06
N ILE A 262 -5.07 -3.85 -19.80
CA ILE A 262 -4.82 -2.82 -18.77
C ILE A 262 -3.32 -2.65 -18.60
N PHE A 263 -2.84 -1.40 -18.66
CA PHE A 263 -1.42 -1.11 -18.58
C PHE A 263 -0.84 -1.58 -17.23
N GLY A 264 0.31 -2.25 -17.27
CA GLY A 264 0.99 -2.77 -16.09
C GLY A 264 0.45 -4.10 -15.54
N LEU A 265 -0.65 -4.64 -16.08
CA LEU A 265 -1.15 -5.98 -15.76
C LEU A 265 -0.89 -6.98 -16.90
N ARG A 266 -0.40 -8.17 -16.56
CA ARG A 266 0.02 -9.20 -17.52
C ARG A 266 -0.54 -10.57 -17.16
N LEU A 267 -0.94 -11.34 -18.18
CA LEU A 267 -1.48 -12.68 -18.02
C LEU A 267 -0.36 -13.72 -18.06
N MET A 268 -0.24 -14.50 -16.98
CA MET A 268 0.67 -15.62 -16.85
C MET A 268 -0.13 -16.93 -16.83
N PRO A 269 0.12 -17.90 -17.73
CA PRO A 269 -0.60 -19.17 -17.70
C PRO A 269 -0.37 -19.91 -16.38
N ASN A 270 -1.46 -20.31 -15.71
CA ASN A 270 -1.37 -20.90 -14.37
C ASN A 270 -0.93 -22.38 -14.44
N PRO A 271 0.22 -22.76 -13.85
CA PRO A 271 0.64 -24.16 -13.82
C PRO A 271 -0.37 -25.06 -13.09
N ASP A 272 -1.01 -24.55 -12.03
CA ASP A 272 -2.02 -25.30 -11.28
C ASP A 272 -3.34 -25.48 -12.03
N PHE A 273 -3.48 -24.87 -13.21
CA PHE A 273 -4.57 -25.08 -14.14
C PHE A 273 -4.13 -25.92 -15.33
N PHE A 274 -3.07 -25.53 -16.03
CA PHE A 274 -2.67 -26.18 -17.28
C PHE A 274 -1.69 -27.34 -17.10
N GLY A 275 -1.07 -27.49 -15.93
CA GLY A 275 -0.02 -28.47 -15.66
C GLY A 275 -0.46 -29.93 -15.79
N LYS A 276 0.54 -30.80 -15.96
CA LYS A 276 0.36 -32.26 -16.06
C LYS A 276 0.26 -32.91 -14.67
N THR A 277 -0.77 -32.54 -13.91
CA THR A 277 -1.08 -33.15 -12.61
C THR A 277 -2.57 -33.50 -12.50
N PRO A 278 -2.95 -34.48 -11.65
CA PRO A 278 -4.35 -34.78 -11.38
C PRO A 278 -5.11 -33.57 -10.81
N ALA A 279 -4.45 -32.77 -9.96
CA ALA A 279 -5.03 -31.57 -9.37
C ALA A 279 -5.33 -30.51 -10.43
N ALA A 280 -4.38 -30.25 -11.34
CA ALA A 280 -4.57 -29.31 -12.45
C ALA A 280 -5.68 -29.78 -13.40
N LYS A 281 -5.75 -31.08 -13.71
CA LYS A 281 -6.86 -31.63 -14.50
C LYS A 281 -8.21 -31.35 -13.83
N LYS A 282 -8.33 -31.61 -12.53
CA LYS A 282 -9.55 -31.37 -11.77
C LYS A 282 -9.91 -29.87 -11.72
N ALA A 283 -8.91 -28.99 -11.58
CA ALA A 283 -9.09 -27.55 -11.66
C ALA A 283 -9.70 -27.12 -13.00
N ARG A 284 -9.19 -27.66 -14.13
CA ARG A 284 -9.75 -27.37 -15.47
C ARG A 284 -11.18 -27.85 -15.61
N GLU A 285 -11.47 -29.08 -15.19
CA GLU A 285 -12.82 -29.64 -15.23
C GLU A 285 -13.80 -28.78 -14.40
N TYR A 286 -13.37 -28.35 -13.21
CA TYR A 286 -14.15 -27.50 -12.32
C TYR A 286 -14.44 -26.11 -12.92
N TRP A 287 -13.41 -25.45 -13.48
CA TRP A 287 -13.58 -24.19 -14.20
C TRP A 287 -14.47 -24.32 -15.43
N GLN A 288 -14.31 -25.41 -16.18
CA GLN A 288 -15.09 -25.65 -17.38
C GLN A 288 -16.57 -25.80 -17.04
N GLU A 289 -16.90 -26.56 -16.00
CA GLU A 289 -18.27 -26.72 -15.50
C GLU A 289 -18.88 -25.40 -15.02
N ARG A 290 -18.13 -24.60 -14.26
CA ARG A 290 -18.64 -23.43 -13.53
C ARG A 290 -18.61 -22.13 -14.34
N VAL A 291 -17.68 -22.02 -15.31
CA VAL A 291 -17.40 -20.77 -16.03
C VAL A 291 -17.50 -20.95 -17.54
N THR A 292 -16.77 -21.91 -18.12
CA THR A 292 -16.66 -21.98 -19.59
C THR A 292 -17.94 -22.47 -20.26
N ASN A 293 -18.56 -23.53 -19.72
CA ASN A 293 -19.78 -24.13 -20.26
C ASN A 293 -21.05 -23.36 -19.87
N ASP A 294 -20.93 -22.32 -19.03
CA ASP A 294 -22.06 -21.48 -18.65
C ASP A 294 -22.36 -20.44 -19.74
N GLY A 295 -23.47 -20.65 -20.46
CA GLY A 295 -23.98 -19.70 -21.45
C GLY A 295 -24.54 -18.40 -20.85
N SER A 296 -24.72 -18.33 -19.53
CA SER A 296 -25.22 -17.14 -18.83
C SER A 296 -24.14 -16.27 -18.18
N PHE A 297 -22.86 -16.66 -18.30
CA PHE A 297 -21.69 -15.89 -17.86
C PHE A 297 -21.72 -15.51 -16.38
N LYS A 298 -22.24 -16.39 -15.51
CA LYS A 298 -22.40 -16.15 -14.07
C LYS A 298 -21.09 -15.84 -13.36
N TYR A 299 -19.94 -16.20 -13.92
CA TYR A 299 -18.65 -15.78 -13.40
C TYR A 299 -18.55 -14.26 -13.20
N TYR A 300 -19.23 -13.45 -14.02
CA TYR A 300 -19.22 -11.99 -13.89
C TYR A 300 -20.31 -11.42 -12.98
N THR A 301 -21.31 -12.23 -12.60
CA THR A 301 -22.50 -11.75 -11.88
C THR A 301 -22.81 -12.52 -10.59
N ASP A 302 -22.15 -13.63 -10.31
CA ASP A 302 -22.40 -14.51 -9.17
C ASP A 302 -21.19 -14.56 -8.25
N TYR A 303 -21.30 -13.85 -7.13
CA TYR A 303 -20.26 -13.79 -6.10
C TYR A 303 -19.88 -15.17 -5.56
N SER A 304 -20.80 -16.16 -5.57
CA SER A 304 -20.49 -17.51 -5.08
C SER A 304 -19.55 -18.29 -6.01
N ILE A 305 -19.41 -17.86 -7.27
CA ILE A 305 -18.41 -18.38 -8.21
C ILE A 305 -17.11 -17.60 -8.04
N GLN A 306 -17.19 -16.27 -8.02
CA GLN A 306 -16.02 -15.38 -7.93
C GLN A 306 -15.23 -15.60 -6.64
N ALA A 307 -15.93 -15.73 -5.51
CA ALA A 307 -15.35 -15.94 -4.19
C ALA A 307 -15.25 -17.43 -3.81
N ASP A 308 -15.18 -18.34 -4.79
CA ASP A 308 -14.96 -19.77 -4.53
C ASP A 308 -13.44 -20.06 -4.41
N PRO A 309 -12.94 -20.44 -3.21
CA PRO A 309 -11.52 -20.73 -3.00
C PRO A 309 -11.05 -21.98 -3.76
N LYS A 310 -11.96 -22.83 -4.25
CA LYS A 310 -11.62 -24.02 -5.05
C LYS A 310 -11.44 -23.71 -6.53
N LEU A 311 -11.85 -22.52 -6.98
CA LEU A 311 -11.82 -22.13 -8.38
C LEU A 311 -10.40 -21.68 -8.76
N VAL A 312 -9.59 -22.60 -9.29
CA VAL A 312 -8.27 -22.25 -9.83
C VAL A 312 -8.45 -21.55 -11.19
N ARG A 313 -7.94 -20.33 -11.30
CA ARG A 313 -8.05 -19.52 -12.52
C ARG A 313 -7.09 -20.01 -13.61
N PRO A 314 -7.44 -19.91 -14.91
CA PRO A 314 -6.54 -20.28 -16.02
C PRO A 314 -5.30 -19.39 -16.10
N PHE A 315 -5.41 -18.13 -15.67
CA PHE A 315 -4.31 -17.17 -15.67
C PHE A 315 -4.09 -16.62 -14.26
N ARG A 316 -2.82 -16.52 -13.87
CA ARG A 316 -2.37 -15.65 -12.78
C ARG A 316 -2.07 -14.28 -13.39
N VAL A 317 -2.30 -13.19 -12.65
CA VAL A 317 -2.11 -11.83 -13.17
C VAL A 317 -0.90 -11.20 -12.49
N SER A 318 0.13 -10.89 -13.29
CA SER A 318 1.33 -10.18 -12.85
C SER A 318 1.08 -8.68 -12.86
N MET A 319 1.65 -7.97 -11.89
CA MET A 319 1.50 -6.52 -11.72
C MET A 319 2.88 -5.86 -11.72
N SER A 320 3.06 -4.79 -12.49
CA SER A 320 4.26 -3.95 -12.43
C SER A 320 3.99 -2.61 -11.72
N CYS A 321 5.04 -1.85 -11.41
CA CYS A 321 4.92 -0.51 -10.84
C CYS A 321 4.12 0.44 -11.74
N GLY A 322 4.17 0.21 -13.06
CA GLY A 322 3.41 0.95 -14.06
C GLY A 322 1.88 0.93 -13.84
N PHE A 323 1.33 -0.10 -13.19
CA PHE A 323 -0.11 -0.19 -12.93
C PHE A 323 -0.64 0.98 -12.08
N CYS A 324 0.15 1.44 -11.10
CA CYS A 324 -0.20 2.56 -10.24
C CYS A 324 0.46 3.87 -10.70
N HIS A 325 1.69 3.82 -11.23
CA HIS A 325 2.47 5.03 -11.51
C HIS A 325 2.23 5.65 -12.89
N VAL A 326 1.72 4.91 -13.87
CA VAL A 326 1.42 5.46 -15.20
C VAL A 326 0.10 6.21 -15.18
N GLY A 327 0.14 7.48 -15.59
CA GLY A 327 -1.05 8.32 -15.71
C GLY A 327 -0.98 9.30 -16.89
N PRO A 328 -2.07 10.06 -17.13
CA PRO A 328 -2.12 11.05 -18.20
C PRO A 328 -1.01 12.10 -18.09
N HIS A 329 -0.26 12.30 -19.17
CA HIS A 329 0.89 13.19 -19.23
C HIS A 329 0.46 14.67 -19.22
N PRO A 330 0.86 15.52 -18.26
CA PRO A 330 0.37 16.90 -18.18
C PRO A 330 0.79 17.80 -19.36
N LEU A 331 1.94 17.52 -19.99
CA LEU A 331 2.38 18.23 -21.22
C LEU A 331 1.68 17.76 -22.50
N LYS A 332 1.06 16.57 -22.47
CA LYS A 332 0.41 15.91 -23.61
C LYS A 332 -0.87 15.21 -23.14
N PRO A 333 -1.82 15.92 -22.50
CA PRO A 333 -2.99 15.27 -21.93
C PRO A 333 -3.81 14.60 -23.04
N PRO A 334 -4.37 13.40 -22.79
CA PRO A 334 -5.19 12.71 -23.77
C PRO A 334 -6.46 13.52 -24.06
N GLN A 335 -6.90 13.51 -25.32
CA GLN A 335 -8.22 14.04 -25.69
C GLN A 335 -9.35 13.15 -25.16
N ASP A 336 -9.12 11.84 -25.20
CA ASP A 336 -9.99 10.81 -24.61
C ASP A 336 -9.15 9.93 -23.68
N PRO A 337 -9.29 10.07 -22.35
CA PRO A 337 -8.57 9.26 -21.38
C PRO A 337 -8.87 7.75 -21.44
N GLU A 338 -9.98 7.32 -22.04
CA GLU A 338 -10.29 5.89 -22.24
C GLU A 338 -9.52 5.27 -23.42
N HIS A 339 -9.05 6.12 -24.33
CA HIS A 339 -8.28 5.74 -25.53
C HIS A 339 -6.99 6.56 -25.65
N PRO A 340 -6.08 6.50 -24.66
CA PRO A 340 -4.85 7.26 -24.71
C PRO A 340 -3.92 6.71 -25.82
N ALA A 341 -3.13 7.60 -26.42
CA ALA A 341 -1.93 7.22 -27.17
C ALA A 341 -0.72 7.10 -26.23
N TRP A 342 0.37 6.46 -26.68
CA TRP A 342 1.59 6.34 -25.89
C TRP A 342 2.17 7.69 -25.45
N GLU A 343 2.15 8.70 -26.32
CA GLU A 343 2.57 10.08 -26.00
C GLU A 343 1.73 10.78 -24.94
N ASN A 344 0.53 10.25 -24.63
CA ASN A 344 -0.34 10.79 -23.61
C ASN A 344 -0.05 10.24 -22.21
N LEU A 345 0.96 9.39 -22.05
CA LEU A 345 1.24 8.70 -20.79
C LEU A 345 2.62 9.08 -20.24
N SER A 346 2.68 9.25 -18.92
CA SER A 346 3.92 9.46 -18.17
C SER A 346 4.12 8.34 -17.15
N SER A 347 5.34 7.82 -17.07
CA SER A 347 5.79 6.81 -16.12
C SER A 347 6.22 7.38 -14.76
N ILE A 348 6.41 8.70 -14.66
CA ILE A 348 6.95 9.37 -13.47
C ILE A 348 5.95 10.28 -12.76
N ILE A 349 4.79 10.55 -13.35
CA ILE A 349 3.82 11.52 -12.80
C ILE A 349 3.05 10.97 -11.57
N GLY A 350 2.94 9.64 -11.47
CA GLY A 350 2.02 8.97 -10.54
C GLY A 350 0.57 9.14 -10.99
N ASN A 351 -0.23 8.07 -11.04
CA ASN A 351 -1.60 8.20 -11.54
C ASN A 351 -2.51 8.87 -10.50
N GLN A 352 -2.80 10.17 -10.65
CA GLN A 352 -3.68 10.91 -9.74
C GLN A 352 -5.15 10.45 -9.76
N TYR A 353 -5.55 9.65 -10.75
CA TYR A 353 -6.93 9.25 -10.98
C TYR A 353 -7.21 7.82 -10.51
N TRP A 354 -6.15 7.03 -10.29
CA TRP A 354 -6.22 5.62 -9.93
C TRP A 354 -6.93 5.41 -8.58
N SER A 355 -7.87 4.47 -8.54
CA SER A 355 -8.63 4.12 -7.33
C SER A 355 -8.32 2.70 -6.84
N PRO A 356 -8.05 2.49 -5.52
CA PRO A 356 -7.76 1.16 -4.99
C PRO A 356 -8.97 0.24 -4.83
N GLN A 357 -10.18 0.78 -4.63
CA GLN A 357 -11.35 -0.05 -4.37
C GLN A 357 -11.67 -1.00 -5.53
N PRO A 358 -11.72 -0.55 -6.80
CA PRO A 358 -11.95 -1.45 -7.92
C PRO A 358 -10.85 -2.52 -8.07
N ALA A 359 -9.58 -2.19 -7.82
CA ALA A 359 -8.50 -3.16 -7.94
C ALA A 359 -8.53 -4.22 -6.81
N PHE A 360 -8.74 -3.81 -5.56
CA PHE A 360 -8.53 -4.67 -4.39
C PHE A 360 -9.81 -5.11 -3.67
N ALA A 361 -10.98 -4.64 -4.11
CA ALA A 361 -12.28 -5.10 -3.63
C ALA A 361 -13.38 -5.12 -4.70
N ASN A 362 -13.08 -5.43 -5.98
CA ASN A 362 -14.09 -5.46 -7.06
C ASN A 362 -15.25 -6.45 -6.82
N LEU A 363 -15.06 -7.49 -6.01
CA LEU A 363 -16.12 -8.44 -5.68
C LEU A 363 -17.08 -7.90 -4.61
N LEU A 364 -16.64 -6.90 -3.86
CA LEU A 364 -17.45 -6.28 -2.81
C LEU A 364 -18.28 -5.12 -3.38
N LYS A 365 -19.56 -5.12 -3.02
CA LYS A 365 -20.56 -4.18 -3.55
C LYS A 365 -21.19 -3.34 -2.43
N THR A 366 -21.58 -2.12 -2.80
CA THR A 366 -22.42 -1.24 -1.97
C THR A 366 -23.82 -1.84 -1.79
N GLY A 367 -24.60 -1.30 -0.85
CA GLY A 367 -26.01 -1.66 -0.66
C GLY A 367 -26.77 -1.42 -1.95
N LYS A 368 -26.67 -0.21 -2.52
CA LYS A 368 -27.29 0.16 -3.80
C LYS A 368 -26.97 -0.81 -4.94
N GLN A 369 -25.70 -1.15 -5.14
CA GLN A 369 -25.28 -2.12 -6.16
C GLN A 369 -25.92 -3.50 -5.95
N LYS A 370 -26.01 -3.97 -4.69
CA LYS A 370 -26.70 -5.22 -4.36
C LYS A 370 -28.21 -5.15 -4.60
N GLU A 371 -28.85 -4.01 -4.32
CA GLU A 371 -30.28 -3.82 -4.61
C GLU A 371 -30.54 -3.88 -6.10
N GLU A 372 -29.73 -3.19 -6.91
CA GLU A 372 -29.81 -3.21 -8.38
C GLU A 372 -29.61 -4.62 -8.94
N GLN A 373 -28.65 -5.37 -8.39
CA GLN A 373 -28.36 -6.73 -8.81
C GLN A 373 -29.43 -7.75 -8.40
N THR A 374 -30.04 -7.60 -7.22
CA THR A 374 -30.95 -8.62 -6.64
C THR A 374 -32.43 -8.25 -6.71
N GLY A 375 -32.76 -6.99 -6.99
CA GLY A 375 -34.10 -6.42 -6.91
C GLY A 375 -34.66 -6.31 -5.48
N ARG A 376 -33.86 -6.62 -4.45
CA ARG A 376 -34.29 -6.59 -3.04
C ARG A 376 -33.86 -5.28 -2.42
N LYS A 377 -34.80 -4.50 -1.90
CA LYS A 377 -34.49 -3.27 -1.15
C LYS A 377 -33.92 -3.58 0.24
N GLY A 378 -33.20 -2.62 0.81
CA GLY A 378 -32.58 -2.67 2.13
C GLY A 378 -31.36 -3.57 2.21
N GLN A 379 -30.63 -3.78 1.11
CA GLN A 379 -29.37 -4.54 1.14
C GLN A 379 -28.26 -3.69 1.77
N ARG A 380 -27.41 -4.32 2.59
CA ARG A 380 -26.25 -3.65 3.19
C ARG A 380 -25.01 -3.80 2.32
N GLY A 381 -24.25 -2.73 2.17
CA GLY A 381 -22.92 -2.76 1.58
C GLY A 381 -21.92 -3.52 2.44
N ASN A 382 -20.75 -3.84 1.88
CA ASN A 382 -19.65 -4.41 2.65
C ASN A 382 -18.78 -3.28 3.25
N PHE A 383 -18.44 -3.36 4.52
CA PHE A 383 -17.55 -2.39 5.17
C PHE A 383 -16.17 -2.30 4.49
N LEU A 384 -15.60 -3.42 4.05
CA LEU A 384 -14.27 -3.46 3.41
C LEU A 384 -14.25 -2.78 2.03
N HIS A 385 -15.39 -2.73 1.33
CA HIS A 385 -15.53 -1.90 0.13
C HIS A 385 -15.31 -0.43 0.49
N HIS A 386 -16.00 0.05 1.53
CA HIS A 386 -15.92 1.44 1.99
C HIS A 386 -14.59 1.79 2.64
N PHE A 387 -13.88 0.81 3.22
CA PHE A 387 -12.50 1.00 3.65
C PHE A 387 -11.58 1.35 2.48
N LEU A 388 -11.60 0.55 1.41
CA LEU A 388 -10.76 0.85 0.25
C LEU A 388 -11.23 2.12 -0.48
N ALA A 389 -12.54 2.38 -0.54
CA ALA A 389 -13.06 3.62 -1.10
C ALA A 389 -12.71 4.87 -0.25
N SER A 390 -12.30 4.69 1.01
CA SER A 390 -11.84 5.81 1.85
C SER A 390 -10.50 6.41 1.43
N GLN A 391 -9.71 5.63 0.69
CA GLN A 391 -8.44 6.05 0.11
C GLN A 391 -8.78 6.85 -1.16
N GLN A 392 -8.44 8.14 -1.17
CA GLN A 392 -8.81 9.01 -2.29
C GLN A 392 -8.09 8.59 -3.59
N PRO A 393 -8.67 8.91 -4.75
CA PRO A 393 -7.99 8.72 -6.02
C PRO A 393 -6.57 9.30 -6.02
N GLY A 394 -5.64 8.57 -6.64
CA GLY A 394 -4.22 8.87 -6.62
C GLY A 394 -3.51 8.53 -5.31
N THR A 395 -4.17 7.79 -4.41
CA THR A 395 -3.58 7.29 -3.17
C THR A 395 -3.79 5.80 -3.00
N ILE A 396 -2.89 5.17 -2.24
CA ILE A 396 -2.96 3.75 -1.92
C ILE A 396 -2.32 3.50 -0.55
N ASP A 397 -2.99 2.69 0.26
CA ASP A 397 -2.41 2.08 1.45
C ASP A 397 -1.85 0.70 1.09
N THR A 398 -0.55 0.64 0.80
CA THR A 398 0.15 -0.63 0.55
C THR A 398 0.24 -1.49 1.81
N SER A 399 0.00 -0.91 2.99
CA SER A 399 -0.12 -1.67 4.24
C SER A 399 -1.40 -2.50 4.26
N LEU A 400 -2.34 -2.38 3.32
CA LEU A 400 -3.46 -3.33 3.19
C LEU A 400 -3.01 -4.80 3.28
N VAL A 401 -1.90 -5.14 2.62
CA VAL A 401 -1.33 -6.48 2.62
C VAL A 401 -0.45 -6.72 3.86
N SER A 402 0.30 -5.70 4.28
CA SER A 402 1.17 -5.70 5.46
C SER A 402 0.58 -4.82 6.58
N THR A 403 -0.63 -5.16 7.05
CA THR A 403 -1.43 -4.23 7.86
C THR A 403 -0.68 -3.83 9.12
N ASP A 404 -0.40 -2.53 9.26
CA ASP A 404 0.06 -1.94 10.51
C ASP A 404 -1.11 -1.42 11.35
N TRP A 405 -2.34 -1.66 10.89
CA TRP A 405 -3.59 -1.24 11.52
C TRP A 405 -3.77 0.27 11.63
N ILE A 406 -3.32 0.97 10.59
CA ILE A 406 -3.61 2.38 10.39
C ILE A 406 -4.05 2.54 8.94
N ASN A 407 -5.28 3.00 8.71
CA ASN A 407 -5.69 3.42 7.38
C ASN A 407 -4.92 4.69 7.00
N ASN A 408 -3.81 4.52 6.30
CA ASN A 408 -2.84 5.57 6.04
C ASN A 408 -2.43 5.65 4.56
N SER A 409 -3.43 5.70 3.67
CA SER A 409 -3.23 5.88 2.24
C SER A 409 -2.21 6.97 1.93
N ASN A 410 -1.27 6.65 1.06
CA ASN A 410 -0.21 7.55 0.63
C ASN A 410 -0.39 7.93 -0.83
N THR A 411 0.02 9.14 -1.21
CA THR A 411 0.02 9.58 -2.60
C THR A 411 0.92 8.69 -3.45
N ILE A 412 0.43 8.34 -4.63
CA ILE A 412 1.25 7.76 -5.69
C ILE A 412 2.16 8.90 -6.18
N ASN A 413 3.35 8.98 -5.60
CA ASN A 413 4.22 10.13 -5.75
C ASN A 413 4.75 10.28 -7.17
N ALA A 414 4.82 11.52 -7.62
CA ALA A 414 5.63 11.88 -8.77
C ALA A 414 7.13 11.75 -8.46
N VAL A 415 7.92 11.34 -9.45
CA VAL A 415 9.37 11.15 -9.34
C VAL A 415 10.10 12.26 -10.10
N PHE A 416 10.46 13.32 -9.40
CA PHE A 416 11.16 14.49 -9.96
C PHE A 416 12.54 14.71 -9.36
N ASP A 417 13.46 15.20 -10.19
CA ASP A 417 14.77 15.73 -9.82
C ASP A 417 15.62 14.75 -8.98
N VAL A 418 15.62 13.47 -9.35
CA VAL A 418 16.37 12.44 -8.60
C VAL A 418 17.88 12.75 -8.52
N PRO A 419 18.57 13.23 -9.59
CA PRO A 419 19.98 13.64 -9.48
C PRO A 419 20.23 14.75 -8.44
N ALA A 420 19.33 15.74 -8.36
CA ALA A 420 19.44 16.82 -7.39
C ALA A 420 19.18 16.32 -5.95
N ARG A 421 18.24 15.37 -5.78
CA ARG A 421 17.99 14.70 -4.50
C ARG A 421 19.19 13.89 -4.01
N LEU A 422 19.88 13.18 -4.91
CA LEU A 422 21.13 12.47 -4.59
C LEU A 422 22.24 13.44 -4.16
N THR A 423 22.36 14.58 -4.85
CA THR A 423 23.31 15.63 -4.46
C THR A 423 22.97 16.20 -3.08
N ARG A 424 21.69 16.43 -2.78
CA ARG A 424 21.23 16.86 -1.46
C ARG A 424 21.50 15.83 -0.37
N ALA A 425 21.33 14.53 -0.67
CA ALA A 425 21.56 13.44 0.28
C ALA A 425 22.99 13.46 0.86
N MET A 426 23.99 13.83 0.06
CA MET A 426 25.39 13.96 0.51
C MET A 426 25.61 15.08 1.54
N ASN A 427 24.68 16.02 1.66
CA ASN A 427 24.72 17.10 2.65
C ASN A 427 23.86 16.79 3.89
N ASN A 428 23.09 15.70 3.87
CA ASN A 428 22.33 15.27 5.03
C ASN A 428 23.24 14.51 6.00
N GLN A 429 22.93 14.57 7.29
CA GLN A 429 23.57 13.72 8.28
C GLN A 429 23.34 12.25 7.92
N PRO A 430 24.42 11.44 7.74
CA PRO A 430 24.27 10.03 7.43
C PRO A 430 23.75 9.26 8.65
N GLU A 431 23.07 8.14 8.41
CA GLU A 431 22.45 7.33 9.48
C GLU A 431 23.08 5.94 9.62
N LYS A 432 23.20 5.49 10.87
CA LYS A 432 23.69 4.16 11.21
C LYS A 432 22.76 3.08 10.70
N GLN A 433 23.35 2.08 10.07
CA GLN A 433 22.65 0.95 9.47
C GLN A 433 22.85 -0.31 10.32
N SER A 434 21.83 -1.17 10.35
CA SER A 434 21.96 -2.51 10.93
C SER A 434 22.77 -3.43 10.00
N ALA A 435 23.27 -4.55 10.53
CA ALA A 435 23.98 -5.54 9.73
C ALA A 435 23.14 -6.09 8.57
N ALA A 436 21.82 -6.19 8.74
CA ALA A 436 20.91 -6.63 7.68
C ALA A 436 20.75 -5.59 6.56
N ASN A 437 20.70 -4.29 6.91
CA ASN A 437 20.65 -3.22 5.92
C ASN A 437 21.94 -3.20 5.08
N LEU A 438 23.09 -3.50 5.69
CA LEU A 438 24.39 -3.50 5.00
C LEU A 438 24.54 -4.61 3.96
N LEU A 439 23.65 -5.61 3.93
CA LEU A 439 23.58 -6.60 2.86
C LEU A 439 23.08 -6.02 1.54
N ILE A 440 22.33 -4.91 1.59
CA ILE A 440 21.79 -4.24 0.40
C ILE A 440 22.82 -3.23 -0.13
N PRO A 441 23.09 -3.21 -1.46
CA PRO A 441 23.90 -2.16 -2.09
C PRO A 441 23.37 -0.74 -1.84
N SER A 442 24.19 0.28 -2.14
CA SER A 442 23.80 1.69 -2.06
C SER A 442 24.10 2.40 -3.39
N VAL A 443 23.26 3.38 -3.75
CA VAL A 443 23.48 4.27 -4.90
C VAL A 443 24.28 5.50 -4.48
N GLU A 444 23.99 6.01 -3.27
CA GLU A 444 24.60 7.19 -2.68
C GLU A 444 26.05 6.93 -2.27
N ASP A 445 26.28 5.82 -1.55
CA ASP A 445 27.58 5.39 -1.07
C ASP A 445 28.10 4.25 -1.94
N LYS A 446 29.14 4.51 -2.75
CA LYS A 446 29.69 3.51 -3.70
C LYS A 446 30.12 2.20 -3.05
N ASP A 447 30.53 2.24 -1.79
CA ASP A 447 30.90 1.08 -1.00
C ASP A 447 29.74 0.72 -0.06
N ALA A 448 29.10 -0.43 -0.30
CA ALA A 448 27.97 -0.90 0.51
C ALA A 448 28.37 -1.18 1.98
N SER A 449 29.65 -1.31 2.33
CA SER A 449 30.05 -1.50 3.72
C SER A 449 30.08 -0.20 4.54
N VAL A 450 29.95 0.96 3.90
CA VAL A 450 29.95 2.28 4.57
C VAL A 450 28.82 2.34 5.60
N ASN A 451 29.17 2.77 6.82
CA ASN A 451 28.25 2.98 7.93
C ASN A 451 28.82 4.09 8.83
N PRO A 452 28.11 5.22 9.05
CA PRO A 452 26.74 5.53 8.63
C PRO A 452 26.61 5.83 7.11
N ARG A 453 25.40 5.66 6.54
CA ARG A 453 25.10 5.86 5.10
C ARG A 453 24.33 7.14 4.81
N HIS A 454 24.50 7.69 3.61
CA HIS A 454 23.73 8.81 3.06
C HIS A 454 22.49 8.31 2.31
N PHE A 455 21.41 9.10 2.34
CA PHE A 455 20.15 8.79 1.65
C PHE A 455 19.27 10.04 1.55
N PRO A 456 18.37 10.10 0.56
CA PRO A 456 17.57 11.29 0.28
C PRO A 456 16.33 11.47 1.15
N ARG A 457 15.86 10.45 1.90
CA ARG A 457 14.65 10.50 2.77
C ARG A 457 13.33 10.73 2.02
N VAL A 458 13.15 10.09 0.86
CA VAL A 458 12.06 10.38 -0.09
C VAL A 458 10.70 9.84 0.36
N LEU A 459 10.61 8.85 1.24
CA LEU A 459 9.31 8.45 1.79
C LEU A 459 8.74 9.53 2.68
N VAL A 460 7.41 9.62 2.75
CA VAL A 460 6.70 10.71 3.46
C VAL A 460 7.10 10.81 4.94
N ASP A 461 7.35 9.68 5.59
CA ASP A 461 7.83 9.55 6.97
C ASP A 461 9.38 9.48 7.08
N GLY A 462 10.08 9.43 5.94
CA GLY A 462 11.54 9.31 5.86
C GLY A 462 12.08 7.96 6.34
N SER A 463 11.28 6.90 6.24
CA SER A 463 11.64 5.54 6.65
C SER A 463 12.52 4.80 5.65
N ASP A 464 12.70 5.30 4.42
CA ASP A 464 13.64 4.82 3.40
C ASP A 464 15.10 5.18 3.73
N SER A 465 15.44 5.06 5.01
CA SER A 465 16.71 5.46 5.59
C SER A 465 17.88 4.54 5.26
N CYS A 466 17.78 3.84 4.14
CA CYS A 466 18.79 2.92 3.60
C CYS A 466 19.20 3.27 2.16
N GLY A 467 18.58 4.29 1.55
CA GLY A 467 18.95 4.83 0.24
C GLY A 467 18.06 4.40 -0.92
N VAL A 468 18.31 4.99 -2.10
CA VAL A 468 17.54 4.79 -3.34
C VAL A 468 17.54 3.33 -3.77
N PHE A 469 18.66 2.63 -3.64
CA PHE A 469 18.71 1.21 -3.97
C PHE A 469 17.70 0.41 -3.14
N THR A 470 17.65 0.66 -1.83
CA THR A 470 16.69 0.01 -0.93
C THR A 470 15.25 0.41 -1.25
N ALA A 471 15.01 1.66 -1.65
CA ALA A 471 13.70 2.10 -2.08
C ALA A 471 13.23 1.34 -3.32
N LEU A 472 14.07 1.24 -4.35
CA LEU A 472 13.78 0.55 -5.62
C LEU A 472 13.60 -0.96 -5.43
N ILE A 473 14.50 -1.62 -4.71
CA ILE A 473 14.43 -3.08 -4.52
C ILE A 473 13.18 -3.51 -3.72
N ARG A 474 12.65 -2.63 -2.87
CA ARG A 474 11.45 -2.90 -2.08
C ARG A 474 10.16 -2.76 -2.90
N VAL A 475 10.14 -2.01 -4.00
CA VAL A 475 8.89 -1.79 -4.75
C VAL A 475 8.29 -3.11 -5.27
N PRO A 476 9.05 -4.02 -5.92
CA PRO A 476 8.51 -5.32 -6.32
C PRO A 476 8.03 -6.19 -5.14
N LEU A 477 8.67 -6.09 -3.96
CA LEU A 477 8.19 -6.77 -2.76
C LEU A 477 6.82 -6.23 -2.32
N ASN A 478 6.63 -4.91 -2.28
CA ASN A 478 5.36 -4.27 -1.88
C ASN A 478 4.17 -4.70 -2.74
N ILE A 479 4.41 -5.13 -3.97
CA ILE A 479 3.39 -5.64 -4.90
C ILE A 479 3.39 -7.17 -5.02
N GLY A 480 4.09 -7.89 -4.14
CA GLY A 480 3.93 -9.34 -3.97
C GLY A 480 5.08 -10.24 -4.44
N THR A 481 6.25 -9.70 -4.82
CA THR A 481 7.43 -10.55 -5.11
C THR A 481 7.77 -11.44 -3.90
N TYR A 482 8.15 -12.69 -4.16
CA TYR A 482 8.50 -13.71 -3.16
C TYR A 482 7.36 -13.99 -2.16
N PHE A 483 6.20 -14.36 -2.70
CA PHE A 483 4.95 -14.51 -1.96
C PHE A 483 4.99 -15.62 -0.90
N GLU A 484 5.87 -16.61 -1.06
CA GLU A 484 6.02 -17.73 -0.14
C GLU A 484 6.53 -17.27 1.23
N GLU A 485 7.27 -16.17 1.27
CA GLU A 485 7.67 -15.50 2.50
C GLU A 485 6.59 -14.57 3.02
N TRP A 486 5.89 -13.84 2.15
CA TRP A 486 4.74 -12.97 2.52
C TRP A 486 3.70 -13.68 3.39
N ARG A 487 3.31 -14.90 2.99
CA ARG A 487 2.34 -15.72 3.74
C ARG A 487 2.84 -16.21 5.11
N ARG A 488 4.15 -16.09 5.40
CA ARG A 488 4.77 -16.47 6.69
C ARG A 488 5.02 -15.25 7.57
N THR A 489 5.30 -14.09 6.98
CA THR A 489 5.67 -12.88 7.71
C THR A 489 4.48 -12.04 8.14
N SER A 490 3.30 -12.22 7.53
CA SER A 490 2.09 -11.45 7.87
C SER A 490 0.82 -12.21 7.52
N ASN A 491 -0.29 -11.86 8.18
CA ASN A 491 -1.63 -12.23 7.72
C ASN A 491 -2.14 -11.11 6.80
N PRO A 492 -2.47 -11.39 5.53
CA PRO A 492 -2.93 -10.37 4.61
C PRO A 492 -4.30 -9.83 5.02
N ILE A 493 -4.54 -8.53 4.77
CA ILE A 493 -5.83 -7.85 4.78
C ILE A 493 -6.53 -7.73 6.15
N ILE A 494 -6.82 -8.84 6.86
CA ILE A 494 -7.50 -8.85 8.16
C ILE A 494 -6.76 -9.81 9.07
N GLY A 495 -5.69 -9.33 9.71
CA GLY A 495 -4.69 -10.23 10.28
C GLY A 495 -4.18 -9.84 11.65
N PHE A 496 -4.77 -10.34 12.74
CA PHE A 496 -4.37 -10.07 14.13
C PHE A 496 -3.07 -10.77 14.58
N ALA A 497 -2.34 -11.41 13.66
CA ALA A 497 -1.06 -12.02 13.98
C ALA A 497 0.05 -10.96 13.94
N HIS A 498 0.99 -11.08 14.88
CA HIS A 498 2.17 -10.23 14.89
C HIS A 498 2.99 -10.45 13.61
N ARG A 499 3.39 -9.35 12.96
CA ARG A 499 4.21 -9.37 11.75
C ARG A 499 5.63 -9.85 12.06
N ARG A 500 6.36 -10.34 11.06
CA ARG A 500 7.78 -10.69 11.14
C ARG A 500 8.56 -9.90 10.10
N PRO A 501 9.86 -9.63 10.33
CA PRO A 501 10.71 -8.99 9.33
C PRO A 501 10.80 -9.79 8.04
N PHE A 502 10.69 -9.11 6.90
CA PHE A 502 11.06 -9.66 5.61
C PHE A 502 12.60 -9.64 5.50
N SER A 503 13.22 -10.80 5.75
CA SER A 503 14.68 -10.88 5.90
C SER A 503 15.41 -10.78 4.56
N VAL A 504 16.32 -9.80 4.42
CA VAL A 504 17.14 -9.64 3.20
C VAL A 504 17.99 -10.88 2.94
N ALA A 505 18.56 -11.47 4.00
CA ALA A 505 19.37 -12.68 3.87
C ALA A 505 18.56 -13.87 3.34
N VAL A 506 17.29 -14.00 3.77
CA VAL A 506 16.37 -15.03 3.26
C VAL A 506 16.07 -14.76 1.78
N CYS A 507 15.78 -13.52 1.41
CA CYS A 507 15.52 -13.15 0.02
C CYS A 507 16.71 -13.48 -0.90
N GLN A 508 17.93 -13.10 -0.51
CA GLN A 508 19.16 -13.40 -1.24
C GLN A 508 19.42 -14.91 -1.35
N ALA A 509 19.10 -15.68 -0.31
CA ALA A 509 19.31 -17.12 -0.31
C ALA A 509 18.28 -17.86 -1.18
N ASN A 510 17.01 -17.48 -1.08
CA ASN A 510 15.88 -18.37 -1.42
C ASN A 510 14.93 -17.82 -2.51
N SER A 511 15.13 -16.60 -3.02
CA SER A 511 14.34 -16.07 -4.13
C SER A 511 15.17 -15.70 -5.35
N VAL A 512 14.88 -16.33 -6.49
CA VAL A 512 15.52 -16.01 -7.78
C VAL A 512 15.00 -14.69 -8.32
N TYR A 513 13.74 -14.35 -8.04
CA TYR A 513 13.19 -13.05 -8.41
C TYR A 513 13.88 -11.92 -7.65
N TRP A 514 14.13 -12.08 -6.34
CA TRP A 514 14.93 -11.13 -5.57
C TRP A 514 16.36 -11.01 -6.13
N GLN A 515 17.04 -12.14 -6.36
CA GLN A 515 18.40 -12.13 -6.92
C GLN A 515 18.46 -11.45 -8.28
N THR A 516 17.45 -11.65 -9.13
CA THR A 516 17.32 -10.95 -10.41
C THR A 516 17.12 -9.45 -10.19
N ASN A 517 16.27 -9.09 -9.22
CA ASN A 517 15.95 -7.70 -8.93
C ASN A 517 17.19 -6.94 -8.45
N GLU A 518 17.87 -7.48 -7.44
CA GLU A 518 19.08 -6.93 -6.84
C GLU A 518 20.24 -6.83 -7.86
N ARG A 519 20.48 -7.90 -8.62
CA ARG A 519 21.66 -7.98 -9.48
C ARG A 519 21.52 -7.19 -10.78
N TYR A 520 20.32 -7.12 -11.35
CA TYR A 520 20.11 -6.60 -12.69
C TYR A 520 19.10 -5.44 -12.73
N ARG A 521 17.90 -5.64 -12.19
CA ARG A 521 16.76 -4.73 -12.39
C ARG A 521 16.95 -3.38 -11.70
N VAL A 522 17.30 -3.38 -10.41
CA VAL A 522 17.48 -2.14 -9.64
C VAL A 522 18.61 -1.27 -10.19
N PRO A 523 19.79 -1.80 -10.58
CA PRO A 523 20.80 -1.01 -11.28
C PRO A 523 20.27 -0.33 -12.55
N TYR A 524 19.45 -1.02 -13.35
CA TYR A 524 18.83 -0.44 -14.54
C TYR A 524 17.80 0.64 -14.18
N GLU A 525 16.93 0.41 -13.21
CA GLU A 525 15.97 1.41 -12.73
C GLU A 525 16.69 2.66 -12.19
N ALA A 526 17.77 2.48 -11.43
CA ALA A 526 18.60 3.58 -10.97
C ALA A 526 19.21 4.36 -12.15
N ALA A 527 19.70 3.67 -13.18
CA ALA A 527 20.18 4.29 -14.40
C ALA A 527 19.07 5.08 -15.11
N PHE A 528 17.84 4.57 -15.15
CA PHE A 528 16.68 5.30 -15.70
C PHE A 528 16.39 6.56 -14.89
N PHE A 529 16.14 6.45 -13.59
CA PHE A 529 15.73 7.61 -12.78
C PHE A 529 16.81 8.68 -12.62
N THR A 530 18.09 8.32 -12.84
CA THR A 530 19.22 9.27 -12.85
C THR A 530 19.65 9.70 -14.26
N TYR A 531 18.98 9.23 -15.32
CA TYR A 531 19.37 9.51 -16.69
C TYR A 531 19.28 11.02 -17.02
N GLN A 532 20.36 11.55 -17.57
CA GLN A 532 20.46 12.92 -18.05
C GLN A 532 21.14 12.93 -19.42
N ASN A 533 20.56 13.65 -20.37
CA ASN A 533 21.15 13.95 -21.67
C ASN A 533 21.57 15.42 -21.70
N ALA A 534 22.86 15.67 -21.44
CA ALA A 534 23.39 17.03 -21.35
C ALA A 534 23.37 17.76 -22.70
N ALA A 535 23.54 17.06 -23.82
CA ALA A 535 23.54 17.64 -25.15
C ALA A 535 22.17 18.26 -25.51
N HIS A 536 21.09 17.62 -25.06
CA HIS A 536 19.71 18.04 -25.31
C HIS A 536 19.02 18.67 -24.10
N MET A 537 19.74 18.85 -22.98
CA MET A 537 19.23 19.33 -21.68
C MET A 537 18.00 18.55 -21.18
N GLN A 538 17.96 17.24 -21.41
CA GLN A 538 16.85 16.38 -21.01
C GLN A 538 17.19 15.56 -19.76
N SER A 539 16.17 15.21 -18.98
CA SER A 539 16.25 14.30 -17.84
C SER A 539 15.01 13.41 -17.82
N SER A 540 15.18 12.14 -17.46
CA SER A 540 14.06 11.20 -17.30
C SER A 540 13.14 11.56 -16.14
N THR A 541 13.65 12.30 -15.15
CA THR A 541 12.90 12.77 -13.97
C THR A 541 12.76 14.29 -13.98
N ALA A 542 12.74 14.89 -15.17
CA ALA A 542 12.55 16.32 -15.34
C ALA A 542 11.22 16.79 -14.70
N PRO A 543 11.20 17.94 -14.02
CA PRO A 543 9.97 18.53 -13.52
C PRO A 543 9.04 18.93 -14.66
N ILE A 544 7.74 18.73 -14.46
CA ILE A 544 6.70 19.06 -15.44
C ILE A 544 6.20 20.49 -15.19
N LYS A 545 6.87 21.47 -15.82
CA LYS A 545 6.57 22.89 -15.63
C LYS A 545 5.33 23.30 -16.42
N LEU A 546 4.52 24.20 -15.85
CA LEU A 546 3.29 24.68 -16.50
C LEU A 546 3.59 25.41 -17.81
N GLN A 547 4.70 26.15 -17.89
CA GLN A 547 5.08 26.90 -19.09
C GLN A 547 5.20 26.00 -20.35
N ASP A 548 5.51 24.72 -20.16
CA ASP A 548 5.74 23.74 -21.22
C ASP A 548 4.45 23.01 -21.62
N ALA A 549 3.37 23.20 -20.86
CA ALA A 549 2.06 22.60 -21.13
C ALA A 549 1.27 23.41 -22.18
N PRO A 550 0.31 22.79 -22.89
CA PRO A 550 -0.55 23.49 -23.83
C PRO A 550 -1.22 24.73 -23.23
N GLY A 551 -0.93 25.92 -23.78
CA GLY A 551 -1.44 27.21 -23.30
C GLY A 551 -0.80 27.75 -22.01
N GLY A 552 0.10 26.99 -21.37
CA GLY A 552 0.66 27.33 -20.07
C GLY A 552 1.68 28.48 -20.11
N ALA A 553 2.44 28.64 -21.19
CA ALA A 553 3.37 29.76 -21.35
C ALA A 553 2.69 31.13 -21.20
N ALA A 554 1.48 31.29 -21.77
CA ALA A 554 0.71 32.53 -21.65
C ALA A 554 0.23 32.79 -20.22
N ILE A 555 -0.14 31.73 -19.49
CA ILE A 555 -0.56 31.80 -18.09
C ILE A 555 0.62 32.22 -17.21
N VAL A 556 1.77 31.58 -17.38
CA VAL A 556 3.01 31.90 -16.64
C VAL A 556 3.46 33.33 -16.92
N ALA A 557 3.42 33.78 -18.17
CA ALA A 557 3.73 35.16 -18.53
C ALA A 557 2.80 36.18 -17.83
N GLY A 558 1.49 35.87 -17.73
CA GLY A 558 0.51 36.73 -17.06
C GLY A 558 0.69 36.84 -15.55
N GLU A 559 1.25 35.82 -14.90
CA GLU A 559 1.47 35.79 -13.44
C GLU A 559 2.83 36.37 -13.03
N ARG A 560 3.74 36.60 -13.98
CA ARG A 560 5.15 36.94 -13.72
C ARG A 560 5.36 38.07 -12.72
N ALA A 561 4.71 39.21 -12.92
CA ALA A 561 4.87 40.37 -12.05
C ALA A 561 4.50 40.05 -10.58
N ARG A 562 3.47 39.22 -10.39
CA ARG A 562 3.02 38.76 -9.08
C ARG A 562 3.93 37.66 -8.53
N ALA A 563 4.40 36.74 -9.38
CA ALA A 563 5.33 35.67 -9.02
C ALA A 563 6.68 36.21 -8.48
N THR A 564 7.16 37.35 -8.96
CA THR A 564 8.35 38.01 -8.39
C THR A 564 8.17 38.37 -6.91
N GLY A 565 7.00 38.90 -6.52
CA GLY A 565 6.67 39.13 -5.12
C GLY A 565 6.52 37.82 -4.33
N GLY A 566 5.91 36.81 -4.95
CA GLY A 566 5.75 35.48 -4.36
C GLY A 566 7.06 34.77 -4.06
N ARG A 567 8.08 34.96 -4.90
CA ARG A 567 9.44 34.46 -4.65
C ARG A 567 9.99 35.02 -3.34
N ALA A 568 9.81 36.30 -3.07
CA ALA A 568 10.24 36.92 -1.81
C ALA A 568 9.48 36.35 -0.60
N VAL A 569 8.16 36.16 -0.73
CA VAL A 569 7.32 35.51 0.31
C VAL A 569 7.82 34.10 0.60
N PHE A 570 8.08 33.31 -0.44
CA PHE A 570 8.59 31.95 -0.32
C PHE A 570 9.94 31.90 0.42
N ILE A 571 10.90 32.74 0.04
CA ILE A 571 12.21 32.82 0.70
C ILE A 571 12.05 33.19 2.18
N GLN A 572 11.16 34.14 2.46
CA GLN A 572 10.94 34.66 3.81
C GLN A 572 10.25 33.65 4.73
N HIS A 573 9.33 32.83 4.23
CA HIS A 573 8.40 32.07 5.07
C HIS A 573 8.43 30.55 4.85
N CYS A 574 8.88 30.08 3.69
CA CYS A 574 8.73 28.68 3.27
C CYS A 574 10.08 27.96 3.08
N ALA A 575 11.12 28.67 2.64
CA ALA A 575 12.39 28.07 2.20
C ALA A 575 13.09 27.20 3.25
N ILE A 576 12.91 27.45 4.55
CA ILE A 576 13.52 26.64 5.63
C ILE A 576 13.10 25.17 5.58
N CYS A 577 11.86 24.90 5.18
CA CYS A 577 11.33 23.54 5.01
C CYS A 577 11.28 23.13 3.53
N HIS A 578 10.98 24.08 2.63
CA HIS A 578 10.68 23.80 1.23
C HIS A 578 11.78 24.20 0.25
N SER A 579 13.04 24.32 0.68
CA SER A 579 14.16 24.48 -0.26
C SER A 579 15.16 23.34 -0.11
N SER A 580 15.51 22.71 -1.23
CA SER A 580 16.62 21.75 -1.26
C SER A 580 17.97 22.47 -1.32
N LYS A 581 17.98 23.70 -1.81
CA LYS A 581 19.13 24.61 -1.71
C LYS A 581 19.09 25.32 -0.36
N GLN A 582 19.99 24.92 0.52
CA GLN A 582 20.15 25.48 1.86
C GLN A 582 21.57 26.01 2.03
N PRO A 583 21.83 26.85 3.05
CA PRO A 583 23.20 27.19 3.43
C PRO A 583 24.10 25.96 3.58
N PRO A 584 25.41 26.07 3.23
CA PRO A 584 26.36 24.99 3.47
C PRO A 584 26.32 24.53 4.93
N ASP A 585 26.38 23.23 5.17
CA ASP A 585 26.28 22.62 6.51
C ASP A 585 24.97 22.91 7.26
N PHE A 586 23.88 23.26 6.57
CA PHE A 586 22.58 23.53 7.20
C PHE A 586 22.02 22.32 7.94
N GLN A 587 21.69 22.52 9.23
CA GLN A 587 21.10 21.50 10.09
C GLN A 587 19.91 22.05 10.87
N LEU A 588 18.89 21.20 11.04
CA LEU A 588 17.75 21.46 11.90
C LEU A 588 17.70 20.43 13.02
N THR A 589 17.52 20.91 14.24
CA THR A 589 17.15 20.10 15.40
C THR A 589 15.81 20.59 15.94
N PHE A 590 15.12 19.76 16.72
CA PHE A 590 13.82 20.08 17.27
C PHE A 590 13.83 19.91 18.80
N SER A 591 13.27 20.86 19.53
CA SER A 591 13.23 20.83 20.98
C SER A 591 11.94 21.45 21.53
N ARG A 592 11.44 20.91 22.63
CA ARG A 592 10.38 21.56 23.42
C ARG A 592 10.93 22.70 24.28
N ASP A 593 12.21 22.63 24.64
CA ASP A 593 12.98 23.71 25.29
C ASP A 593 13.77 24.53 24.25
N TRP A 594 13.21 24.75 23.06
CA TRP A 594 13.90 25.42 21.95
C TRP A 594 14.39 26.83 22.34
N GLU A 595 13.75 27.54 23.26
CA GLU A 595 14.23 28.86 23.71
C GLU A 595 15.54 28.78 24.51
N LYS A 596 15.75 27.69 25.25
CA LYS A 596 16.98 27.46 26.05
C LYS A 596 18.09 26.83 25.22
N THR A 597 17.71 26.11 24.17
CA THR A 597 18.59 25.28 23.32
C THR A 597 18.73 25.86 21.91
N ALA A 598 18.04 26.95 21.60
CA ALA A 598 18.31 27.77 20.44
C ALA A 598 19.77 28.13 20.56
N ASN A 599 20.58 27.57 19.67
CA ASN A 599 21.92 28.06 19.44
C ASN A 599 21.75 29.53 19.07
N PHE A 600 21.77 30.41 20.06
CA PHE A 600 22.13 31.78 19.85
C PHE A 600 23.56 31.65 19.36
N PRO A 601 23.88 32.01 18.11
CA PRO A 601 25.24 32.38 17.86
C PRO A 601 25.53 33.51 18.84
N GLN A 602 26.23 33.19 19.94
CA GLN A 602 26.97 34.20 20.64
C GLN A 602 27.91 34.76 19.57
N LEU A 603 27.58 35.94 19.06
CA LEU A 603 28.50 36.84 18.37
C LEU A 603 29.72 37.21 19.24
N ALA A 604 29.93 36.53 20.36
CA ALA A 604 31.08 36.67 21.23
C ALA A 604 32.19 35.69 20.80
N ALA A 605 33.12 36.22 20.03
CA ALA A 605 34.53 35.84 20.02
C ALA A 605 34.90 34.37 19.69
N SER A 606 34.21 33.71 18.75
CA SER A 606 34.79 32.54 18.08
C SER A 606 35.75 33.00 16.96
N PRO A 607 36.98 32.46 16.83
CA PRO A 607 37.93 32.83 15.78
C PRO A 607 37.56 32.32 14.38
N THR A 608 36.39 31.71 14.20
CA THR A 608 35.91 31.17 12.92
C THR A 608 35.03 32.19 12.17
N PRO A 609 35.20 32.33 10.84
CA PRO A 609 34.35 33.19 10.01
C PRO A 609 32.94 32.62 9.95
N GLU A 610 31.99 33.32 10.58
CA GLU A 610 30.56 32.98 10.75
C GLU A 610 30.27 31.63 11.46
N PRO A 611 29.34 31.59 12.44
CA PRO A 611 28.90 30.34 13.07
C PRO A 611 28.11 29.46 12.08
N PRO A 612 28.15 28.12 12.22
CA PRO A 612 27.50 27.21 11.29
C PRO A 612 25.96 27.37 11.33
N PRO A 613 25.26 27.18 10.19
CA PRO A 613 23.81 27.38 10.08
C PRO A 613 23.01 26.22 10.70
N HIS A 614 23.14 26.04 12.01
CA HIS A 614 22.46 25.02 12.81
C HIS A 614 21.36 25.65 13.67
N TYR A 615 20.11 25.32 13.40
CA TYR A 615 18.96 25.94 14.06
C TYR A 615 18.12 24.92 14.85
N THR A 616 17.79 25.27 16.08
CA THR A 616 16.86 24.50 16.92
C THR A 616 15.46 25.08 16.77
N LEU A 617 14.55 24.32 16.16
CA LEU A 617 13.14 24.69 15.96
C LEU A 617 12.27 24.20 17.12
N PRO A 618 11.14 24.87 17.39
CA PRO A 618 10.12 24.34 18.29
C PRO A 618 9.54 23.03 17.76
N MET A 619 9.14 22.14 18.67
CA MET A 619 8.38 20.93 18.31
C MET A 619 6.88 21.18 18.13
N ASP A 620 6.34 22.27 18.67
CA ASP A 620 4.90 22.58 18.59
C ASP A 620 4.65 23.85 17.80
N PHE A 621 3.63 23.83 16.94
CA PHE A 621 3.28 24.98 16.10
C PHE A 621 2.94 26.25 16.90
N ALA A 622 2.43 26.10 18.11
CA ALA A 622 2.10 27.24 18.99
C ALA A 622 3.27 28.20 19.24
N PHE A 623 4.52 27.73 19.09
CA PHE A 623 5.73 28.54 19.25
C PHE A 623 6.32 29.06 17.92
N TRP A 624 5.72 28.74 16.78
CA TRP A 624 6.25 29.08 15.46
C TRP A 624 6.39 30.59 15.24
N ASP A 625 5.41 31.37 15.68
CA ASP A 625 5.46 32.84 15.57
C ASP A 625 6.51 33.47 16.47
N ALA A 626 6.77 32.88 17.64
CA ALA A 626 7.86 33.30 18.51
C ALA A 626 9.22 32.97 17.87
N PHE A 627 9.36 31.77 17.30
CA PHE A 627 10.57 31.35 16.59
C PHE A 627 10.90 32.26 15.39
N LYS A 628 9.91 32.61 14.55
CA LYS A 628 10.11 33.53 13.41
C LYS A 628 10.60 34.93 13.81
N LYS A 629 10.37 35.36 15.05
CA LYS A 629 10.84 36.65 15.60
C LYS A 629 12.23 36.56 16.23
N SER A 630 12.81 35.37 16.29
CA SER A 630 14.13 35.16 16.89
C SER A 630 15.28 35.63 15.99
N ALA A 631 16.43 35.90 16.61
CA ALA A 631 17.67 36.20 15.88
C ALA A 631 18.14 35.02 15.01
N ALA A 632 17.86 33.79 15.43
CA ALA A 632 18.20 32.57 14.69
C ALA A 632 17.47 32.52 13.34
N TYR A 633 16.17 32.83 13.32
CA TYR A 633 15.42 32.87 12.07
C TYR A 633 15.86 34.04 11.17
N ALA A 634 16.16 35.21 11.77
CA ALA A 634 16.69 36.34 11.03
C ALA A 634 18.03 36.02 10.35
N ASP A 635 18.93 35.32 11.05
CA ASP A 635 20.21 34.82 10.51
C ASP A 635 19.98 33.83 9.36
N TYR A 636 19.08 32.85 9.54
CA TYR A 636 18.70 31.91 8.46
C TYR A 636 18.24 32.66 7.20
N VAL A 637 17.29 33.58 7.35
CA VAL A 637 16.74 34.38 6.24
C VAL A 637 17.83 35.18 5.54
N ALA A 638 18.76 35.79 6.31
CA ALA A 638 19.89 36.52 5.73
C ALA A 638 20.79 35.61 4.89
N ARG A 639 21.08 34.39 5.36
CA ARG A 639 21.92 33.41 4.65
C ARG A 639 21.25 32.88 3.39
N ILE A 640 19.99 32.47 3.47
CA ILE A 640 19.29 31.92 2.29
C ILE A 640 19.12 32.99 1.21
N ARG A 641 18.87 34.26 1.56
CA ARG A 641 18.81 35.37 0.58
C ARG A 641 20.12 35.54 -0.21
N LYS A 642 21.28 35.32 0.41
CA LYS A 642 22.58 35.36 -0.28
C LYS A 642 22.70 34.25 -1.33
N ILE A 643 22.13 33.08 -1.07
CA ILE A 643 22.15 31.91 -1.98
C ILE A 643 21.18 32.11 -3.14
N VAL A 644 20.01 32.65 -2.83
CA VAL A 644 18.91 32.83 -3.77
C VAL A 644 19.21 33.94 -4.79
N GLY A 645 19.87 35.02 -4.35
CA GLY A 645 20.20 36.17 -5.18
C GLY A 645 18.98 36.94 -5.72
N ASP A 646 19.27 37.93 -6.57
CA ASP A 646 18.25 38.71 -7.25
C ASP A 646 17.48 37.85 -8.27
N PRO A 647 16.18 38.13 -8.50
CA PRO A 647 15.44 37.43 -9.53
C PRO A 647 16.07 37.69 -10.91
N PRO A 648 16.17 36.67 -11.79
CA PRO A 648 16.79 36.84 -13.10
C PRO A 648 16.03 37.87 -13.96
N PRO A 649 16.73 38.67 -14.79
CA PRO A 649 16.09 39.52 -15.78
C PRO A 649 15.62 38.70 -17.00
N ASN A 650 14.34 38.86 -17.41
CA ASN A 650 13.69 38.17 -18.56
C ASN A 650 13.37 36.66 -18.32
N ASP A 651 13.08 35.92 -19.40
CA ASP A 651 12.77 34.47 -19.44
C ASP A 651 13.98 33.55 -19.15
N SER A 652 15.08 34.09 -18.61
CA SER A 652 16.27 33.27 -18.33
C SER A 652 16.07 32.37 -17.11
N ASP A 653 16.66 31.18 -17.13
CA ASP A 653 16.60 30.22 -16.02
C ASP A 653 17.01 30.84 -14.69
N ASP A 654 16.16 30.69 -13.66
CA ASP A 654 16.48 31.10 -12.28
C ASP A 654 17.47 30.10 -11.66
N PRO A 655 18.72 30.52 -11.36
CA PRO A 655 19.72 29.63 -10.77
C PRO A 655 19.28 29.08 -9.42
N PHE A 656 18.40 29.75 -8.69
CA PHE A 656 17.85 29.24 -7.43
C PHE A 656 16.86 28.10 -7.66
N ILE A 657 16.12 28.10 -8.78
CA ILE A 657 15.12 27.08 -9.11
C ILE A 657 15.75 25.87 -9.80
N LYS A 658 16.76 26.08 -10.64
CA LYS A 658 17.50 24.98 -11.29
C LYS A 658 18.02 24.00 -10.24
N ASP A 659 17.74 22.71 -10.37
CA ASP A 659 18.12 21.65 -9.42
C ASP A 659 17.58 21.89 -7.98
N ASN A 660 16.50 22.67 -7.83
CA ASN A 660 15.82 22.86 -6.56
C ASN A 660 14.43 22.25 -6.59
N PHE A 661 14.31 21.03 -6.08
CA PHE A 661 13.03 20.31 -6.00
C PHE A 661 12.11 20.80 -4.86
N LEU A 662 12.42 21.95 -4.26
CA LEU A 662 11.58 22.65 -3.29
C LEU A 662 11.13 21.81 -2.07
N SER A 663 12.07 21.06 -1.50
CA SER A 663 11.92 20.34 -0.23
C SER A 663 13.28 20.19 0.44
N SER A 664 13.36 20.33 1.76
CA SER A 664 14.61 20.09 2.49
C SER A 664 14.88 18.61 2.77
N GLU A 665 13.86 17.75 2.63
CA GLU A 665 13.86 16.31 2.96
C GLU A 665 14.29 16.00 4.40
N ILE A 666 14.17 16.96 5.32
CA ILE A 666 14.44 16.77 6.75
C ILE A 666 13.18 16.24 7.44
N ARG A 667 13.32 15.31 8.37
CA ARG A 667 12.21 14.83 9.20
C ARG A 667 11.77 15.91 10.19
N ILE A 668 10.53 16.35 10.10
CA ILE A 668 9.89 17.36 10.93
C ILE A 668 8.85 16.69 11.83
N PRO A 669 8.82 16.98 13.16
CA PRO A 669 7.80 16.48 14.06
C PRO A 669 6.39 16.85 13.57
N VAL A 670 5.47 15.88 13.54
CA VAL A 670 4.08 16.12 13.12
C VAL A 670 3.34 17.06 14.07
N SER A 671 3.77 17.17 15.33
CA SER A 671 3.30 18.20 16.29
C SER A 671 3.61 19.63 15.84
N LEU A 672 4.63 19.83 15.00
CA LEU A 672 4.95 21.10 14.37
C LEU A 672 4.21 21.26 13.03
N VAL A 673 4.13 20.19 12.24
CA VAL A 673 3.45 20.22 10.92
C VAL A 673 1.95 20.45 11.06
N GLY A 674 1.29 19.79 12.02
CA GLY A 674 -0.12 20.00 12.30
C GLY A 674 -1.07 19.40 11.26
N THR A 675 -0.64 18.35 10.55
CA THR A 675 -1.47 17.61 9.57
C THR A 675 -1.86 16.23 10.10
N ASN A 676 -2.57 15.41 9.30
CA ASN A 676 -2.97 14.06 9.73
C ASN A 676 -1.80 13.20 10.17
N SER A 677 -1.86 12.63 11.37
CA SER A 677 -0.75 11.88 11.98
C SER A 677 -0.66 10.42 11.57
N GLY A 678 -1.66 9.88 10.85
CA GLY A 678 -1.78 8.46 10.54
C GLY A 678 -0.50 7.90 9.92
N ARG A 679 -0.04 8.51 8.82
CA ARG A 679 1.17 8.05 8.12
C ARG A 679 2.45 8.26 8.94
N ALA A 680 2.58 9.36 9.69
CA ALA A 680 3.72 9.61 10.57
C ALA A 680 3.84 8.57 11.70
N THR A 681 2.76 7.87 12.05
CA THR A 681 2.74 6.87 13.13
C THR A 681 2.74 5.42 12.67
N ALA A 682 2.95 5.19 11.37
CA ALA A 682 3.10 3.86 10.77
C ALA A 682 4.16 3.01 11.49
N THR A 683 3.94 1.69 11.59
CA THR A 683 4.84 0.80 12.34
C THR A 683 5.60 -0.19 11.49
N ASN A 684 5.34 -0.28 10.19
CA ASN A 684 5.93 -1.33 9.36
C ASN A 684 7.46 -1.26 9.26
N ALA A 685 8.08 -0.08 9.38
CA ALA A 685 9.53 0.12 9.31
C ALA A 685 10.26 0.00 10.66
N LEU A 686 9.64 -0.59 11.67
CA LEU A 686 10.22 -0.66 13.01
C LEU A 686 10.89 -2.01 13.29
N ARG A 687 11.59 -2.09 14.42
CA ARG A 687 12.26 -3.32 14.85
C ARG A 687 11.25 -4.46 14.99
N GLY A 688 11.54 -5.61 14.40
CA GLY A 688 10.67 -6.79 14.43
C GLY A 688 9.46 -6.71 13.50
N GLU A 689 9.31 -5.62 12.74
CA GLU A 689 8.19 -5.41 11.82
C GLU A 689 8.63 -5.72 10.38
N VAL A 690 7.67 -5.82 9.46
CA VAL A 690 7.89 -6.35 8.10
C VAL A 690 9.04 -5.66 7.34
N TRP A 691 9.23 -4.35 7.51
CA TRP A 691 10.26 -3.55 6.85
C TRP A 691 11.46 -3.20 7.74
N ASP A 692 11.71 -3.96 8.82
CA ASP A 692 12.86 -3.76 9.71
C ASP A 692 14.19 -3.70 8.92
N ASN A 693 14.40 -4.62 7.98
CA ASN A 693 15.63 -4.67 7.16
C ASN A 693 15.72 -3.56 6.09
N PHE A 694 14.75 -2.64 6.03
CA PHE A 694 14.64 -1.59 5.00
C PHE A 694 14.60 -0.17 5.58
N SER A 695 15.03 -0.02 6.83
CA SER A 695 15.17 1.26 7.53
C SER A 695 16.38 1.22 8.48
N SER A 696 16.98 2.38 8.74
CA SER A 696 18.19 2.56 9.55
C SER A 696 17.95 2.32 11.05
N ASP A 697 19.03 2.12 11.81
CA ASP A 697 18.97 2.07 13.27
C ASP A 697 18.65 3.46 13.86
N ASP A 698 19.23 4.53 13.30
CA ASP A 698 18.99 5.89 13.79
C ASP A 698 17.52 6.33 13.57
N TYR A 699 16.88 5.92 12.48
CA TYR A 699 15.44 6.14 12.27
C TYR A 699 14.62 5.49 13.40
N LYS A 700 14.93 4.23 13.73
CA LYS A 700 14.25 3.46 14.79
C LYS A 700 14.56 3.98 16.20
N GLU A 701 15.53 4.88 16.34
CA GLU A 701 15.92 5.53 17.59
C GLU A 701 15.38 6.98 17.71
N LEU A 702 14.65 7.48 16.69
CA LEU A 702 14.08 8.83 16.76
C LEU A 702 13.19 8.99 18.01
N PRO A 703 13.36 10.09 18.76
CA PRO A 703 12.65 10.27 20.02
C PRO A 703 11.15 10.47 19.79
N PRO A 704 10.31 10.20 20.80
CA PRO A 704 8.89 10.52 20.71
C PRO A 704 8.69 12.03 20.55
N VAL A 705 7.78 12.40 19.65
CA VAL A 705 7.42 13.81 19.40
C VAL A 705 6.55 14.43 20.49
N GLY A 706 6.10 13.64 21.47
CA GLY A 706 5.22 14.06 22.55
C GLY A 706 3.73 14.04 22.15
N PRO A 707 2.86 14.74 22.90
CA PRO A 707 1.42 14.72 22.64
C PRO A 707 1.06 15.29 21.28
N LEU A 708 0.29 14.53 20.50
CA LEU A 708 -0.35 14.94 19.27
C LEU A 708 -1.81 15.30 19.55
N ARG A 709 -2.21 16.49 19.12
CA ARG A 709 -3.59 16.98 19.22
C ARG A 709 -4.42 16.44 18.06
N TYR A 710 -5.67 16.09 18.33
CA TYR A 710 -6.62 15.65 17.32
C TYR A 710 -8.06 15.95 17.74
N PHE A 711 -8.97 15.87 16.78
CA PHE A 711 -10.41 15.92 17.01
C PHE A 711 -10.97 14.51 17.27
N ASP A 712 -11.42 14.27 18.50
CA ASP A 712 -12.25 13.13 18.87
C ASP A 712 -13.73 13.48 18.63
N PRO A 713 -14.40 12.87 17.63
CA PRO A 713 -15.79 13.12 17.31
C PRO A 713 -16.78 12.60 18.39
N PHE A 714 -16.30 11.90 19.41
CA PHE A 714 -17.12 11.27 20.45
C PHE A 714 -16.88 11.82 21.86
N SER A 715 -15.91 12.73 22.03
CA SER A 715 -15.56 13.26 23.35
C SER A 715 -16.61 14.21 23.93
N GLY A 716 -17.36 14.91 23.06
CA GLY A 716 -18.25 16.00 23.44
C GLY A 716 -17.54 17.25 23.99
N ALA A 717 -16.20 17.24 24.03
CA ALA A 717 -15.40 18.37 24.48
C ALA A 717 -15.37 19.47 23.42
N THR A 718 -15.43 20.72 23.86
CA THR A 718 -15.32 21.89 22.98
C THR A 718 -13.93 21.92 22.33
N PRO A 719 -13.85 22.00 20.99
CA PRO A 719 -12.58 22.14 20.29
C PRO A 719 -11.85 23.43 20.66
N ASP A 720 -10.52 23.38 20.61
CA ASP A 720 -9.64 24.55 20.71
C ASP A 720 -9.59 25.34 19.39
N ASP A 721 -8.78 26.39 19.34
CA ASP A 721 -8.63 27.25 18.15
C ASP A 721 -8.10 26.51 16.90
N TYR A 722 -7.49 25.35 17.09
CA TYR A 722 -7.00 24.48 16.02
C TYR A 722 -8.06 23.49 15.54
N GLY A 723 -9.18 23.35 16.27
CA GLY A 723 -10.25 22.40 15.96
C GLY A 723 -10.06 21.05 16.65
N ASP A 724 -9.12 20.95 17.61
CA ASP A 724 -8.81 19.72 18.32
C ASP A 724 -9.42 19.72 19.73
N ASN A 725 -9.82 18.56 20.24
CA ASN A 725 -10.43 18.43 21.57
C ASN A 725 -9.86 17.26 22.41
N ALA A 726 -8.89 16.54 21.85
CA ALA A 726 -8.22 15.42 22.49
C ALA A 726 -6.73 15.39 22.15
N SER A 727 -5.99 14.49 22.82
CA SER A 727 -4.59 14.24 22.51
C SER A 727 -4.18 12.81 22.81
N TYR A 728 -3.22 12.29 22.05
CA TYR A 728 -2.57 11.00 22.31
C TYR A 728 -1.05 11.13 22.11
N SER A 729 -0.25 10.19 22.59
CA SER A 729 1.22 10.24 22.44
C SER A 729 1.73 8.97 21.77
N PRO A 730 2.35 9.06 20.57
CA PRO A 730 3.01 7.91 19.96
C PRO A 730 4.24 7.50 20.76
N LEU A 731 4.58 6.21 20.71
CA LEU A 731 5.68 5.60 21.49
C LEU A 731 7.11 5.95 20.99
N GLY A 732 7.25 6.87 20.03
CA GLY A 732 8.53 7.20 19.39
C GLY A 732 9.10 6.05 18.56
N GLY A 733 10.43 5.99 18.45
CA GLY A 733 11.17 4.96 17.73
C GLY A 733 10.91 5.00 16.23
N GLY A 734 11.08 6.17 15.62
CA GLY A 734 10.75 6.43 14.20
C GLY A 734 9.38 7.07 13.98
N ARG A 735 8.45 6.90 14.93
CA ARG A 735 7.08 7.43 14.83
C ARG A 735 7.02 8.93 15.14
N GLY A 736 6.16 9.63 14.41
CA GLY A 736 5.75 11.03 14.67
C GLY A 736 6.39 12.05 13.73
N TYR A 737 7.03 11.64 12.64
CA TYR A 737 7.76 12.54 11.75
C TYR A 737 7.23 12.51 10.32
N TYR A 738 7.29 13.66 9.66
CA TYR A 738 7.08 13.80 8.22
C TYR A 738 8.25 14.54 7.58
N ARG A 739 8.59 14.23 6.35
CA ARG A 739 9.35 15.16 5.51
C ARG A 739 8.45 16.20 4.85
N PRO A 740 8.98 17.37 4.50
CA PRO A 740 8.31 18.30 3.60
C PRO A 740 7.99 17.65 2.25
N ALA A 741 6.81 17.95 1.71
CA ALA A 741 6.50 17.64 0.32
C ALA A 741 7.32 18.54 -0.62
N SER A 742 7.76 17.98 -1.75
CA SER A 742 8.32 18.75 -2.85
C SER A 742 7.22 19.62 -3.46
N LEU A 743 7.53 20.90 -3.70
CA LEU A 743 6.59 21.86 -4.31
C LEU A 743 6.83 22.06 -5.81
N ILE A 744 7.75 21.32 -6.42
CA ILE A 744 8.01 21.44 -7.85
C ILE A 744 6.87 20.83 -8.65
N SER A 745 6.45 21.49 -9.73
CA SER A 745 5.34 21.03 -10.58
C SER A 745 4.02 20.78 -9.82
N LEU A 746 3.79 21.53 -8.73
CA LEU A 746 2.63 21.36 -7.85
C LEU A 746 1.28 21.52 -8.57
N TRP A 747 1.26 22.24 -9.70
CA TRP A 747 0.08 22.40 -10.56
C TRP A 747 -0.38 21.07 -11.19
N ALA A 748 0.54 20.14 -11.41
CA ALA A 748 0.28 18.88 -12.08
C ALA A 748 -0.17 17.77 -11.12
N THR A 749 0.10 17.89 -9.82
CA THR A 749 -0.07 16.80 -8.84
C THR A 749 -1.15 17.04 -7.80
N ALA A 750 -1.91 18.14 -7.89
CA ALA A 750 -3.07 18.39 -7.02
C ALA A 750 -4.15 17.29 -7.18
N PRO A 751 -4.94 16.96 -6.13
CA PRO A 751 -5.00 17.55 -4.78
C PRO A 751 -3.78 17.30 -3.88
N TYR A 752 -3.77 17.85 -2.67
CA TYR A 752 -2.58 17.88 -1.80
C TYR A 752 -2.67 17.01 -0.54
N LEU A 753 -1.52 16.97 0.14
CA LEU A 753 -1.18 16.13 1.29
C LEU A 753 -1.08 14.65 0.91
N HIS A 754 -0.57 13.83 1.83
CA HIS A 754 -0.31 12.40 1.58
C HIS A 754 -1.58 11.58 1.27
N ASN A 755 -2.77 12.15 1.44
CA ASN A 755 -4.04 11.47 1.28
C ASN A 755 -4.94 12.09 0.18
N ASN A 756 -4.42 13.04 -0.62
CA ASN A 756 -5.17 13.79 -1.64
C ASN A 756 -6.51 14.38 -1.14
N THR A 757 -6.61 14.67 0.16
CA THR A 757 -7.85 15.17 0.75
C THR A 757 -7.93 16.69 0.83
N LEU A 758 -6.87 17.44 0.49
CA LEU A 758 -6.93 18.90 0.46
C LEU A 758 -7.01 19.42 -0.99
N GLY A 759 -8.21 19.78 -1.43
CA GLY A 759 -8.46 20.34 -2.77
C GLY A 759 -9.49 19.58 -3.61
N LEU A 760 -9.81 20.14 -4.77
CA LEU A 760 -10.78 19.64 -5.75
C LEU A 760 -10.23 18.42 -6.49
N TYR A 761 -10.97 17.31 -6.43
CA TYR A 761 -10.80 16.18 -7.35
C TYR A 761 -11.90 16.25 -8.41
N ASN A 762 -11.55 16.63 -9.64
CA ASN A 762 -12.52 16.83 -10.73
C ASN A 762 -12.49 15.76 -11.82
N HIS A 763 -11.65 14.73 -11.69
CA HIS A 763 -11.48 13.66 -12.67
C HIS A 763 -11.02 14.15 -14.07
N ASP A 764 -10.57 15.40 -14.22
CA ASP A 764 -10.19 15.96 -15.51
C ASP A 764 -8.64 16.01 -15.66
N PRO A 765 -8.04 15.21 -16.56
CA PRO A 765 -6.59 15.22 -16.81
C PRO A 765 -6.09 16.36 -17.67
N SER A 766 -6.97 17.22 -18.20
CA SER A 766 -6.60 18.38 -19.00
C SER A 766 -5.81 19.41 -18.18
N VAL A 767 -5.09 20.30 -18.88
CA VAL A 767 -4.39 21.43 -18.23
C VAL A 767 -5.37 22.29 -17.42
N ALA A 768 -6.59 22.52 -17.94
CA ALA A 768 -7.61 23.31 -17.25
C ALA A 768 -8.11 22.60 -15.98
N GLY A 769 -8.35 21.29 -16.06
CA GLY A 769 -8.73 20.46 -14.91
C GLY A 769 -7.69 20.50 -13.79
N ARG A 770 -6.42 20.30 -14.15
CA ARG A 770 -5.29 20.34 -13.20
C ARG A 770 -5.12 21.72 -12.57
N LEU A 771 -5.25 22.80 -13.34
CA LEU A 771 -5.18 24.16 -12.80
C LEU A 771 -6.35 24.49 -11.84
N ALA A 772 -7.55 23.96 -12.10
CA ALA A 772 -8.67 24.11 -11.18
C ALA A 772 -8.42 23.37 -9.85
N ALA A 773 -7.89 22.15 -9.92
CA ALA A 773 -7.49 21.36 -8.74
C ALA A 773 -6.37 22.06 -7.94
N TYR A 774 -5.34 22.56 -8.64
CA TYR A 774 -4.25 23.36 -8.07
C TYR A 774 -4.78 24.58 -7.32
N GLN A 775 -5.62 25.39 -7.98
CA GLN A 775 -6.12 26.64 -7.41
C GLN A 775 -6.96 26.38 -6.15
N ASP A 776 -7.87 25.41 -6.19
CA ASP A 776 -8.71 25.08 -5.05
C ASP A 776 -7.90 24.49 -3.88
N GLY A 777 -6.97 23.57 -4.16
CA GLY A 777 -6.10 22.97 -3.15
C GLY A 777 -5.20 24.00 -2.46
N ILE A 778 -4.58 24.91 -3.22
CA ILE A 778 -3.59 25.84 -2.67
C ILE A 778 -4.28 26.97 -1.89
N GLU A 779 -5.47 27.39 -2.34
CA GLU A 779 -6.30 28.33 -1.59
C GLU A 779 -6.78 27.71 -0.28
N LYS A 780 -7.25 26.46 -0.29
CA LYS A 780 -7.62 25.76 0.96
C LYS A 780 -6.42 25.57 1.88
N LEU A 781 -5.22 25.35 1.35
CA LEU A 781 -4.00 25.27 2.15
C LEU A 781 -3.69 26.61 2.84
N LEU A 782 -3.79 27.74 2.14
CA LEU A 782 -3.40 29.06 2.68
C LEU A 782 -4.53 29.80 3.43
N TRP A 783 -5.79 29.48 3.18
CA TRP A 783 -6.95 30.06 3.85
C TRP A 783 -7.76 28.97 4.58
N LYS A 784 -7.48 28.80 5.88
CA LYS A 784 -8.17 27.86 6.77
C LYS A 784 -9.70 27.95 6.70
N ASN A 785 -10.25 29.15 6.57
CA ASN A 785 -11.69 29.37 6.46
C ASN A 785 -12.32 28.81 5.16
N LEU A 786 -11.53 28.58 4.11
CA LEU A 786 -12.01 27.94 2.88
C LEU A 786 -12.13 26.43 3.03
N ARG A 787 -11.36 25.80 3.94
CA ARG A 787 -11.49 24.37 4.29
C ARG A 787 -12.88 24.10 4.89
N ALA A 788 -13.35 24.98 5.77
CA ALA A 788 -14.67 24.89 6.40
C ALA A 788 -15.82 25.15 5.43
N ARG A 789 -15.65 25.98 4.38
CA ARG A 789 -16.73 26.34 3.43
C ARG A 789 -17.18 25.19 2.52
N ASP A 790 -16.37 24.15 2.34
CA ASP A 790 -16.76 22.95 1.58
C ASP A 790 -17.85 22.13 2.29
N SER A 791 -18.02 22.31 3.60
CA SER A 791 -19.18 21.77 4.34
C SER A 791 -20.53 22.39 3.92
N SER A 792 -20.51 23.51 3.19
CA SER A 792 -21.71 24.27 2.81
C SER A 792 -21.99 24.30 1.30
N ARG A 793 -21.09 23.79 0.46
CA ARG A 793 -21.31 23.72 -1.00
C ARG A 793 -22.26 22.56 -1.30
N GLN A 794 -23.52 22.93 -1.58
CA GLN A 794 -24.50 22.06 -2.21
C GLN A 794 -23.88 21.37 -3.43
N ALA A 795 -24.16 20.07 -3.57
CA ALA A 795 -23.75 19.19 -4.67
C ALA A 795 -24.23 19.63 -6.09
N THR A 796 -24.73 20.85 -6.26
CA THR A 796 -25.53 21.25 -7.42
C THR A 796 -24.83 22.17 -8.43
N ASN A 797 -23.63 22.70 -8.17
CA ASN A 797 -22.97 23.66 -9.07
C ASN A 797 -21.44 23.50 -9.26
N SER A 798 -20.84 22.35 -8.91
CA SER A 798 -19.54 22.00 -9.50
C SER A 798 -19.81 21.45 -10.91
N PRO A 799 -19.05 21.81 -11.96
CA PRO A 799 -19.20 21.22 -13.30
C PRO A 799 -19.17 19.67 -13.29
N SER A 800 -18.67 19.07 -12.20
CA SER A 800 -18.63 17.62 -11.94
C SER A 800 -19.28 17.14 -10.62
N GLY A 801 -19.94 17.99 -9.82
CA GLY A 801 -20.66 17.56 -8.61
C GLY A 801 -19.85 16.79 -7.53
N SER A 802 -18.52 16.87 -7.50
CA SER A 802 -17.65 15.96 -6.72
C SER A 802 -17.68 16.19 -5.19
N VAL A 803 -18.76 15.77 -4.53
CA VAL A 803 -18.69 15.37 -3.12
C VAL A 803 -17.94 14.05 -3.09
N ARG A 804 -16.87 13.94 -2.29
CA ARG A 804 -16.17 12.67 -2.10
C ARG A 804 -17.15 11.65 -1.56
N ASP A 805 -17.13 10.43 -2.12
CA ASP A 805 -17.91 9.35 -1.53
C ASP A 805 -17.60 9.24 -0.03
N GLY A 806 -18.61 9.04 0.81
CA GLY A 806 -18.48 9.03 2.26
C GLY A 806 -18.32 10.40 2.95
N ASP A 807 -18.24 11.52 2.22
CA ASP A 807 -18.36 12.86 2.82
C ASP A 807 -19.82 13.20 3.12
N LEU A 808 -20.19 13.08 4.38
CA LEU A 808 -21.56 13.36 4.82
C LEU A 808 -21.81 14.83 5.16
N ARG A 809 -20.79 15.70 5.16
CA ARG A 809 -20.95 17.13 5.52
C ARG A 809 -21.91 17.89 4.60
N PRO A 810 -21.99 17.62 3.28
CA PRO A 810 -22.98 18.27 2.40
C PRO A 810 -24.41 17.75 2.60
N THR A 811 -24.60 16.65 3.33
CA THR A 811 -25.90 16.10 3.66
C THR A 811 -26.34 16.54 5.06
N PRO A 812 -27.64 16.76 5.34
CA PRO A 812 -28.11 17.07 6.69
C PRO A 812 -28.06 15.83 7.59
N SER A 813 -26.86 15.40 7.99
CA SER A 813 -26.62 14.29 8.91
C SER A 813 -26.02 14.79 10.23
N ALA A 814 -26.56 14.33 11.35
CA ALA A 814 -26.05 14.68 12.67
C ALA A 814 -24.60 14.20 12.89
N ALA A 815 -24.22 13.07 12.27
CA ALA A 815 -22.92 12.44 12.47
C ALA A 815 -21.73 13.31 12.03
N ALA A 816 -21.89 14.13 10.98
CA ALA A 816 -20.83 14.93 10.38
C ALA A 816 -20.98 16.45 10.61
N ALA A 817 -22.06 16.87 11.27
CA ALA A 817 -22.41 18.29 11.45
C ALA A 817 -21.34 19.12 12.19
N HIS A 818 -20.47 18.45 12.97
CA HIS A 818 -19.45 19.07 13.81
C HIS A 818 -18.03 18.70 13.41
N ASP A 819 -17.82 18.05 12.26
CA ASP A 819 -16.49 17.67 11.82
C ASP A 819 -15.68 18.94 11.43
N PRO A 820 -14.51 19.21 12.04
CA PRO A 820 -13.72 20.40 11.74
C PRO A 820 -13.02 20.33 10.37
N GLY A 821 -12.99 19.14 9.75
CA GLY A 821 -12.43 18.85 8.44
C GLY A 821 -13.03 17.55 7.89
N PHE A 822 -12.49 17.03 6.79
CA PHE A 822 -13.03 15.81 6.19
C PHE A 822 -12.71 14.58 7.04
N ILE A 823 -13.74 13.91 7.58
CA ILE A 823 -13.66 12.56 8.13
C ILE A 823 -14.41 11.64 7.18
N TYR A 824 -13.75 10.60 6.68
CA TYR A 824 -14.44 9.62 5.83
C TYR A 824 -15.40 8.77 6.66
N ARG A 825 -16.70 8.92 6.41
CA ARG A 825 -17.78 8.24 7.13
C ARG A 825 -18.54 7.30 6.19
N LEU A 826 -19.08 6.22 6.73
CA LEU A 826 -19.88 5.29 5.94
C LEU A 826 -21.10 6.01 5.34
N PRO A 827 -21.34 5.93 4.02
CA PRO A 827 -22.48 6.59 3.38
C PRO A 827 -23.80 5.83 3.53
N GLU A 828 -23.75 4.57 3.98
CA GLU A 828 -24.89 3.66 4.13
C GLU A 828 -24.67 2.69 5.32
N ASP A 829 -25.72 1.98 5.75
CA ASP A 829 -25.58 0.87 6.71
C ASP A 829 -24.79 -0.28 6.04
N THR A 830 -23.69 -0.69 6.65
CA THR A 830 -22.82 -1.76 6.13
C THR A 830 -22.77 -2.97 7.05
N GLU A 831 -22.10 -4.03 6.58
CA GLU A 831 -21.67 -5.17 7.37
C GLU A 831 -20.31 -5.67 6.89
N ILE A 832 -19.53 -6.30 7.76
CA ILE A 832 -18.40 -7.13 7.33
C ILE A 832 -18.99 -8.47 6.91
N PHE A 833 -18.94 -8.77 5.62
CA PHE A 833 -19.41 -10.03 5.05
C PHE A 833 -18.23 -10.83 4.54
N MET A 834 -18.18 -12.12 4.90
CA MET A 834 -17.22 -13.10 4.37
C MET A 834 -17.94 -14.31 3.81
N ALA A 835 -17.46 -14.80 2.66
CA ALA A 835 -18.02 -16.00 2.06
C ALA A 835 -17.78 -17.23 2.97
N PRO A 836 -18.67 -18.24 2.96
CA PRO A 836 -18.56 -19.38 3.87
C PRO A 836 -17.21 -20.12 3.76
N GLY A 837 -16.67 -20.25 2.55
CA GLY A 837 -15.39 -20.91 2.30
C GLY A 837 -14.18 -20.27 3.01
N PHE A 838 -14.31 -19.02 3.46
CA PHE A 838 -13.23 -18.25 4.08
C PHE A 838 -13.28 -18.18 5.61
N ILE A 839 -14.32 -18.75 6.25
CA ILE A 839 -14.48 -18.68 7.71
C ILE A 839 -13.32 -19.39 8.42
N ARG A 840 -12.96 -20.59 7.98
CA ARG A 840 -11.87 -21.37 8.57
C ARG A 840 -10.50 -20.70 8.36
N PRO A 841 -10.09 -20.30 7.13
CA PRO A 841 -8.86 -19.55 6.91
C PRO A 841 -8.76 -18.29 7.78
N LEU A 842 -9.85 -17.52 7.90
CA LEU A 842 -9.88 -16.33 8.74
C LEU A 842 -9.61 -16.66 10.21
N LEU A 843 -10.33 -17.64 10.77
CA LEU A 843 -10.12 -18.07 12.16
C LEU A 843 -8.70 -18.62 12.38
N ALA A 844 -8.18 -19.40 11.44
CA ALA A 844 -6.82 -19.91 11.49
C ALA A 844 -5.79 -18.78 11.49
N GLY A 845 -5.99 -17.73 10.69
CA GLY A 845 -5.15 -16.53 10.73
C GLY A 845 -5.22 -15.81 12.08
N VAL A 846 -6.41 -15.69 12.68
CA VAL A 846 -6.62 -14.90 13.91
C VAL A 846 -6.11 -15.63 15.16
N VAL A 847 -6.49 -16.90 15.35
CA VAL A 847 -6.21 -17.66 16.59
C VAL A 847 -5.24 -18.83 16.39
N GLY A 848 -4.76 -19.05 15.16
CA GLY A 848 -3.92 -20.18 14.80
C GLY A 848 -4.69 -21.46 14.49
N ASP A 849 -4.04 -22.37 13.77
CA ASP A 849 -4.62 -23.66 13.36
C ASP A 849 -5.03 -24.54 14.55
N PHE A 850 -4.24 -24.55 15.62
CA PHE A 850 -4.52 -25.36 16.79
C PHE A 850 -5.84 -24.95 17.44
N LEU A 851 -6.02 -23.66 17.74
CA LEU A 851 -7.24 -23.16 18.37
C LEU A 851 -8.43 -23.26 17.42
N THR A 852 -8.24 -23.03 16.12
CA THR A 852 -9.29 -23.22 15.11
C THR A 852 -9.80 -24.66 15.10
N ASN A 853 -8.89 -25.64 15.10
CA ASN A 853 -9.25 -27.07 15.20
C ASN A 853 -9.88 -27.42 16.56
N ALA A 854 -9.41 -26.80 17.64
CA ALA A 854 -9.97 -27.02 18.97
C ALA A 854 -11.43 -26.53 19.04
N LEU A 855 -11.69 -25.31 18.57
CA LEU A 855 -13.02 -24.70 18.52
C LEU A 855 -13.95 -25.39 17.52
N ALA A 856 -13.42 -25.90 16.40
CA ALA A 856 -14.20 -26.62 15.42
C ALA A 856 -14.48 -28.06 15.83
N THR A 857 -13.61 -28.72 16.60
CA THR A 857 -13.69 -30.18 16.77
C THR A 857 -13.19 -30.68 18.12
N TYR A 858 -11.94 -30.40 18.52
CA TYR A 858 -11.34 -31.12 19.66
C TYR A 858 -12.08 -30.90 20.99
N ILE A 859 -12.47 -29.66 21.29
CA ILE A 859 -13.19 -29.33 22.54
C ILE A 859 -14.50 -30.11 22.61
N TRP A 860 -15.24 -30.19 21.50
CA TRP A 860 -16.53 -30.86 21.45
C TRP A 860 -16.41 -32.38 21.60
N ILE A 861 -15.39 -33.00 21.01
CA ILE A 861 -15.12 -34.43 21.18
C ILE A 861 -14.76 -34.73 22.63
N VAL A 862 -13.88 -33.95 23.24
CA VAL A 862 -13.47 -34.13 24.63
C VAL A 862 -14.68 -33.97 25.56
N LEU A 863 -15.47 -32.90 25.40
CA LEU A 863 -16.67 -32.67 26.20
C LEU A 863 -17.71 -33.79 25.99
N PHE A 864 -17.86 -34.31 24.77
CA PHE A 864 -18.78 -35.41 24.49
C PHE A 864 -18.41 -36.67 25.28
N PHE A 865 -17.14 -37.08 25.24
CA PHE A 865 -16.70 -38.27 25.99
C PHE A 865 -16.71 -38.05 27.51
N VAL A 866 -16.35 -36.85 27.97
CA VAL A 866 -16.43 -36.49 29.40
C VAL A 866 -17.88 -36.58 29.89
N PHE A 867 -18.83 -35.99 29.18
CA PHE A 867 -20.24 -36.03 29.57
C PHE A 867 -20.85 -37.42 29.38
N LEU A 868 -20.43 -38.19 28.37
CA LEU A 868 -20.89 -39.57 28.19
C LEU A 868 -20.40 -40.47 29.33
N ALA A 869 -19.14 -40.36 29.73
CA ALA A 869 -18.59 -41.04 30.90
C ALA A 869 -19.33 -40.61 32.18
N ALA A 870 -19.61 -39.31 32.34
CA ALA A 870 -20.40 -38.79 33.46
C ALA A 870 -21.87 -39.23 33.42
N ALA A 871 -22.45 -39.55 32.25
CA ALA A 871 -23.78 -40.13 32.15
C ALA A 871 -23.83 -41.58 32.67
N ILE A 872 -22.68 -42.28 32.72
CA ILE A 872 -22.57 -43.64 33.25
C ILE A 872 -22.20 -43.61 34.74
N TRP A 873 -21.12 -42.89 35.07
CA TRP A 873 -20.46 -42.88 36.40
C TRP A 873 -20.68 -41.60 37.22
N GLY A 874 -21.28 -40.57 36.64
CA GLY A 874 -21.49 -39.28 37.32
C GLY A 874 -22.48 -39.38 38.47
N ASN A 875 -22.27 -38.52 39.46
CA ASN A 875 -23.13 -38.37 40.63
C ASN A 875 -23.61 -36.91 40.74
N GLN A 876 -24.48 -36.62 41.73
CA GLN A 876 -25.01 -35.27 41.89
C GLN A 876 -23.95 -34.20 42.16
N ARG A 877 -22.80 -34.54 42.78
CA ARG A 877 -21.72 -33.57 43.06
C ARG A 877 -21.07 -33.06 41.78
N HIS A 878 -20.88 -33.93 40.79
CA HIS A 878 -20.36 -33.54 39.48
C HIS A 878 -21.34 -32.63 38.73
N VAL A 879 -22.65 -32.88 38.84
CA VAL A 879 -23.69 -32.01 38.27
C VAL A 879 -23.70 -30.64 38.94
N THR A 880 -23.64 -30.60 40.28
CA THR A 880 -23.50 -29.35 41.05
C THR A 880 -22.27 -28.56 40.59
N PHE A 881 -21.11 -29.22 40.45
CA PHE A 881 -19.89 -28.58 39.97
C PHE A 881 -20.03 -28.02 38.55
N LEU A 882 -20.58 -28.80 37.61
CA LEU A 882 -20.82 -28.38 36.23
C LEU A 882 -21.65 -27.08 36.18
N PHE A 883 -22.75 -27.03 36.92
CA PHE A 883 -23.64 -25.85 36.94
C PHE A 883 -23.00 -24.65 37.63
N ILE A 884 -22.17 -24.84 38.66
CA ILE A 884 -21.38 -23.75 39.26
C ILE A 884 -20.39 -23.18 38.24
N VAL A 885 -19.62 -24.02 37.56
CA VAL A 885 -18.65 -23.58 36.54
C VAL A 885 -19.36 -22.84 35.41
N LEU A 886 -20.48 -23.38 34.92
CA LEU A 886 -21.27 -22.73 33.88
C LEU A 886 -21.83 -21.38 34.35
N ALA A 887 -22.32 -21.29 35.60
CA ALA A 887 -22.78 -20.02 36.18
C ALA A 887 -21.64 -18.98 36.25
N LEU A 888 -20.44 -19.39 36.66
CA LEU A 888 -19.27 -18.51 36.72
C LEU A 888 -18.84 -18.04 35.33
N ILE A 889 -18.79 -18.93 34.33
CA ILE A 889 -18.44 -18.57 32.95
C ILE A 889 -19.48 -17.58 32.39
N VAL A 890 -20.77 -17.86 32.53
CA VAL A 890 -21.84 -16.96 32.05
C VAL A 890 -21.77 -15.61 32.77
N ALA A 891 -21.59 -15.59 34.09
CA ALA A 891 -21.45 -14.36 34.86
C ALA A 891 -20.20 -13.55 34.42
N ALA A 892 -19.07 -14.22 34.20
CA ALA A 892 -17.85 -13.59 33.73
C ALA A 892 -18.02 -12.98 32.32
N VAL A 893 -18.65 -13.71 31.38
CA VAL A 893 -18.96 -13.19 30.04
C VAL A 893 -19.89 -11.98 30.14
N LEU A 894 -20.97 -12.06 30.92
CA LEU A 894 -21.91 -10.93 31.08
C LEU A 894 -21.24 -9.71 31.73
N ALA A 895 -20.37 -9.93 32.72
CA ALA A 895 -19.62 -8.85 33.39
C ALA A 895 -18.61 -8.18 32.46
N THR A 896 -17.82 -8.97 31.73
CA THR A 896 -16.73 -8.46 30.87
C THR A 896 -17.26 -7.81 29.59
N THR A 897 -18.29 -8.39 28.98
CA THR A 897 -18.87 -7.88 27.73
C THR A 897 -19.93 -6.80 27.95
N GLY A 898 -20.50 -6.71 29.15
CA GLY A 898 -21.61 -5.80 29.44
C GLY A 898 -22.90 -6.11 28.66
N LEU A 899 -23.03 -7.28 28.02
CA LEU A 899 -24.18 -7.60 27.14
C LEU A 899 -25.54 -7.50 27.83
N ALA A 900 -25.60 -7.74 29.15
CA ALA A 900 -26.81 -7.59 29.96
C ALA A 900 -27.36 -6.15 29.99
N SER A 901 -26.53 -5.15 29.71
CA SER A 901 -26.99 -3.75 29.62
C SER A 901 -27.84 -3.47 28.38
N VAL A 902 -27.63 -4.25 27.30
CA VAL A 902 -28.29 -4.03 26.00
C VAL A 902 -29.37 -5.07 25.72
N LEU A 903 -29.10 -6.35 25.99
CA LEU A 903 -30.06 -7.45 25.79
C LEU A 903 -31.07 -7.58 26.95
N GLY A 904 -30.80 -6.90 28.07
CA GLY A 904 -31.68 -6.81 29.23
C GLY A 904 -31.05 -7.41 30.49
N LYS A 905 -31.26 -6.71 31.63
CA LYS A 905 -30.70 -7.10 32.94
C LYS A 905 -31.18 -8.46 33.43
N TRP A 906 -32.30 -8.96 32.91
CA TRP A 906 -32.83 -10.29 33.20
C TRP A 906 -31.87 -11.43 32.82
N LEU A 907 -30.88 -11.20 31.93
CA LEU A 907 -29.84 -12.18 31.64
C LEU A 907 -29.01 -12.57 32.88
N TRP A 908 -28.96 -11.73 33.92
CA TRP A 908 -28.36 -12.08 35.21
C TRP A 908 -29.17 -13.14 35.98
N LEU A 909 -30.43 -13.37 35.62
CA LEU A 909 -31.20 -14.50 36.15
C LEU A 909 -30.67 -15.84 35.64
N THR A 910 -29.96 -15.88 34.52
CA THR A 910 -29.37 -17.12 33.99
C THR A 910 -28.32 -17.72 34.92
N PRO A 911 -27.23 -17.02 35.33
CA PRO A 911 -26.29 -17.57 36.29
C PRO A 911 -26.95 -17.87 37.65
N ILE A 912 -27.94 -17.07 38.08
CA ILE A 912 -28.71 -17.36 39.31
C ILE A 912 -29.50 -18.68 39.17
N ALA A 913 -30.20 -18.88 38.06
CA ALA A 913 -30.95 -20.11 37.80
C ALA A 913 -30.01 -21.33 37.75
N LEU A 914 -28.84 -21.20 37.12
CA LEU A 914 -27.81 -22.24 37.11
C LEU A 914 -27.34 -22.58 38.54
N LEU A 915 -27.15 -21.57 39.39
CA LEU A 915 -26.81 -21.78 40.81
C LEU A 915 -27.96 -22.40 41.61
N VAL A 916 -29.22 -22.05 41.34
CA VAL A 916 -30.40 -22.69 41.96
C VAL A 916 -30.48 -24.16 41.57
N VAL A 917 -30.23 -24.50 40.30
CA VAL A 917 -30.15 -25.89 39.85
C VAL A 917 -28.98 -26.61 40.53
N ALA A 918 -27.80 -25.98 40.64
CA ALA A 918 -26.65 -26.53 41.36
C ALA A 918 -26.99 -26.85 42.82
N LEU A 919 -27.69 -25.94 43.50
CA LEU A 919 -28.14 -26.07 44.88
C LEU A 919 -29.21 -27.16 45.04
N ALA A 920 -30.14 -27.28 44.09
CA ALA A 920 -31.12 -28.36 44.08
C ALA A 920 -30.45 -29.73 43.98
N PHE A 921 -29.47 -29.90 43.09
CA PHE A 921 -28.68 -31.13 42.98
C PHE A 921 -27.81 -31.41 44.21
N TYR A 922 -27.33 -30.36 44.89
CA TYR A 922 -26.62 -30.48 46.15
C TYR A 922 -27.51 -31.09 47.25
N PHE A 923 -28.75 -30.59 47.41
CA PHE A 923 -29.71 -31.09 48.41
C PHE A 923 -30.44 -32.38 48.01
N LEU A 924 -30.53 -32.71 46.72
CA LEU A 924 -31.01 -34.01 46.24
C LEU A 924 -30.12 -35.19 46.70
N GLY A 925 -28.92 -34.91 47.23
CA GLY A 925 -28.00 -35.90 47.77
C GLY A 925 -28.35 -36.47 49.15
N ASP A 926 -29.53 -36.16 49.70
CA ASP A 926 -30.06 -36.76 50.92
C ASP A 926 -30.18 -38.31 50.76
N PRO A 927 -29.71 -39.11 51.74
CA PRO A 927 -29.80 -40.57 51.72
C PRO A 927 -31.19 -41.12 51.38
N SER A 928 -32.25 -40.40 51.76
CA SER A 928 -33.65 -40.78 51.52
C SER A 928 -34.10 -40.71 50.05
N ARG A 929 -33.33 -40.06 49.15
CA ARG A 929 -33.68 -39.82 47.73
C ARG A 929 -32.58 -40.23 46.73
N ALA A 930 -31.63 -41.05 47.18
CA ALA A 930 -30.41 -41.40 46.43
C ALA A 930 -30.65 -42.03 45.05
N SER A 931 -31.75 -42.79 44.85
CA SER A 931 -32.10 -43.38 43.55
C SER A 931 -32.54 -42.34 42.53
N LEU A 932 -33.38 -41.40 42.93
CA LEU A 932 -33.88 -40.30 42.09
C LEU A 932 -32.74 -39.35 41.68
N ALA A 933 -31.88 -38.97 42.62
CA ALA A 933 -30.72 -38.11 42.36
C ALA A 933 -29.75 -38.72 41.35
N ARG A 934 -29.54 -40.04 41.41
CA ARG A 934 -28.70 -40.78 40.46
C ARG A 934 -29.31 -40.77 39.06
N ILE A 935 -30.62 -41.05 38.92
CA ILE A 935 -31.31 -41.04 37.62
C ILE A 935 -31.28 -39.62 37.03
N ALA A 936 -31.63 -38.60 37.82
CA ALA A 936 -31.64 -37.21 37.38
C ALA A 936 -30.25 -36.74 36.91
N SER A 937 -29.18 -37.10 37.63
CA SER A 937 -27.80 -36.75 37.25
C SER A 937 -27.40 -37.37 35.92
N ARG A 938 -27.76 -38.63 35.69
CA ARG A 938 -27.51 -39.34 34.43
C ARG A 938 -28.27 -38.71 33.27
N VAL A 939 -29.52 -38.32 33.48
CA VAL A 939 -30.32 -37.61 32.47
C VAL A 939 -29.68 -36.28 32.11
N VAL A 940 -29.23 -35.49 33.10
CA VAL A 940 -28.54 -34.21 32.84
C VAL A 940 -27.27 -34.42 32.01
N PHE A 941 -26.42 -35.37 32.37
CA PHE A 941 -25.20 -35.64 31.59
C PHE A 941 -25.49 -36.23 30.22
N LEU A 942 -26.56 -37.03 30.07
CA LEU A 942 -27.01 -37.50 28.76
C LEU A 942 -27.46 -36.33 27.88
N LEU A 943 -28.26 -35.40 28.41
CA LEU A 943 -28.66 -34.18 27.72
C LEU A 943 -27.46 -33.29 27.38
N ALA A 944 -26.50 -33.14 28.29
CA ALA A 944 -25.26 -32.41 28.03
C ALA A 944 -24.42 -33.07 26.92
N THR A 945 -24.38 -34.40 26.88
CA THR A 945 -23.73 -35.18 25.82
C THR A 945 -24.39 -34.91 24.46
N LEU A 946 -25.72 -34.99 24.40
CA LEU A 946 -26.52 -34.69 23.20
C LEU A 946 -26.34 -33.23 22.76
N ALA A 947 -26.40 -32.28 23.68
CA ALA A 947 -26.20 -30.86 23.40
C ALA A 947 -24.79 -30.59 22.86
N THR A 948 -23.77 -31.20 23.45
CA THR A 948 -22.38 -31.07 23.00
C THR A 948 -22.19 -31.64 21.59
N LEU A 949 -22.84 -32.76 21.27
CA LEU A 949 -22.82 -33.33 19.92
C LEU A 949 -23.47 -32.37 18.91
N VAL A 950 -24.67 -31.87 19.20
CA VAL A 950 -25.41 -30.96 18.31
C VAL A 950 -24.65 -29.65 18.10
N ILE A 951 -24.20 -29.01 19.19
CA ILE A 951 -23.45 -27.75 19.14
C ILE A 951 -22.10 -27.98 18.46
N GLY A 952 -21.41 -29.08 18.76
CA GLY A 952 -20.14 -29.42 18.14
C GLY A 952 -20.24 -29.64 16.64
N VAL A 953 -21.27 -30.35 16.17
CA VAL A 953 -21.56 -30.50 14.74
C VAL A 953 -21.89 -29.15 14.11
N ALA A 954 -22.69 -28.31 14.77
CA ALA A 954 -23.01 -26.98 14.28
C ALA A 954 -21.78 -26.07 14.19
N ALA A 955 -20.93 -26.06 15.22
CA ALA A 955 -19.68 -25.30 15.27
C ALA A 955 -18.70 -25.78 14.19
N HIS A 956 -18.52 -27.09 14.04
CA HIS A 956 -17.71 -27.70 12.99
C HIS A 956 -18.17 -27.25 11.61
N ARG A 957 -19.47 -27.41 11.32
CA ARG A 957 -20.07 -27.03 10.04
C ARG A 957 -19.99 -25.53 9.79
N PHE A 958 -20.23 -24.69 10.79
CA PHE A 958 -20.11 -23.24 10.64
C PHE A 958 -18.67 -22.81 10.37
N ILE A 959 -17.71 -23.28 11.17
CA ILE A 959 -16.29 -22.94 11.00
C ILE A 959 -15.79 -23.41 9.62
N ASN A 960 -16.21 -24.58 9.16
CA ASN A 960 -15.84 -25.10 7.84
C ASN A 960 -16.65 -24.52 6.66
N GLY A 961 -17.59 -23.59 6.91
CA GLY A 961 -18.36 -22.92 5.85
C GLY A 961 -19.62 -23.65 5.37
N ASP A 962 -20.02 -24.75 6.00
CA ASP A 962 -21.18 -25.58 5.64
C ASP A 962 -22.52 -25.09 6.22
N MET A 963 -22.52 -23.99 7.00
CA MET A 963 -23.70 -23.44 7.67
C MET A 963 -24.00 -21.96 7.34
N GLY A 964 -23.37 -21.42 6.30
CA GLY A 964 -23.63 -20.06 5.80
C GLY A 964 -22.47 -19.09 6.05
N PRO A 965 -22.59 -17.84 5.56
CA PRO A 965 -21.51 -16.85 5.60
C PRO A 965 -21.35 -16.23 6.99
N LEU A 966 -20.17 -15.64 7.24
CA LEU A 966 -19.95 -14.78 8.40
C LEU A 966 -20.45 -13.36 8.07
N ARG A 967 -21.29 -12.81 8.96
CA ARG A 967 -21.82 -11.44 8.86
C ARG A 967 -21.68 -10.71 10.20
N VAL A 968 -20.93 -9.62 10.22
CA VAL A 968 -20.76 -8.76 11.39
C VAL A 968 -21.35 -7.38 11.07
N GLY A 969 -22.49 -7.07 11.66
CA GLY A 969 -23.23 -5.83 11.42
C GLY A 969 -24.66 -5.85 11.97
N PRO A 970 -25.43 -4.76 11.77
CA PRO A 970 -25.09 -3.57 10.97
C PRO A 970 -24.03 -2.68 11.65
N ILE A 971 -23.18 -2.08 10.82
CA ILE A 971 -22.36 -0.92 11.17
C ILE A 971 -23.06 0.29 10.52
N PRO A 972 -23.68 1.18 11.31
CA PRO A 972 -24.55 2.22 10.77
C PRO A 972 -23.83 3.23 9.87
N ARG A 973 -24.61 3.81 8.93
CA ARG A 973 -24.24 5.05 8.23
C ARG A 973 -23.73 6.11 9.21
N GLY A 974 -22.74 6.89 8.81
CA GLY A 974 -22.12 7.94 9.63
C GLY A 974 -20.96 7.48 10.50
N THR A 975 -20.77 6.17 10.71
CA THR A 975 -19.62 5.64 11.44
C THR A 975 -18.31 5.98 10.70
N PRO A 976 -17.30 6.59 11.36
CA PRO A 976 -15.98 6.78 10.75
C PRO A 976 -15.33 5.44 10.39
N VAL A 977 -14.81 5.29 9.17
CA VAL A 977 -14.11 4.05 8.75
C VAL A 977 -12.94 3.73 9.66
N ASN A 978 -12.18 4.76 10.05
CA ASN A 978 -10.99 4.62 10.89
C ASN A 978 -11.31 4.20 12.33
N LEU A 979 -12.58 4.27 12.77
CA LEU A 979 -12.98 3.72 14.08
C LEU A 979 -12.72 2.22 14.19
N ILE A 980 -12.82 1.50 13.06
CA ILE A 980 -12.56 0.07 12.97
C ILE A 980 -11.17 -0.18 12.38
N MET A 981 -10.81 0.55 11.32
CA MET A 981 -9.56 0.27 10.58
C MET A 981 -8.28 0.72 11.27
N ASN A 982 -8.38 1.58 12.30
CA ASN A 982 -7.23 1.94 13.13
C ASN A 982 -7.13 1.13 14.44
N MET A 983 -7.89 0.05 14.58
CA MET A 983 -7.87 -0.79 15.79
C MET A 983 -6.52 -1.47 15.99
N ASP A 984 -5.91 -1.31 17.16
CA ASP A 984 -4.62 -1.89 17.50
C ASP A 984 -4.79 -3.26 18.18
N PRO A 985 -4.37 -4.38 17.55
CA PRO A 985 -4.46 -5.71 18.15
C PRO A 985 -3.66 -5.87 19.44
N ASP A 986 -2.60 -5.08 19.62
CA ASP A 986 -1.71 -5.18 20.77
C ASP A 986 -2.15 -4.25 21.92
N ASN A 987 -3.26 -3.52 21.74
CA ASN A 987 -3.75 -2.58 22.73
C ASN A 987 -4.46 -3.30 23.89
N PRO A 988 -4.14 -2.99 25.17
CA PRO A 988 -4.76 -3.63 26.32
C PRO A 988 -6.27 -3.39 26.43
N ASN A 989 -6.81 -2.38 25.74
CA ASN A 989 -8.24 -2.07 25.70
C ASN A 989 -8.99 -2.76 24.56
N LEU A 990 -8.34 -3.58 23.72
CA LEU A 990 -8.95 -4.23 22.56
C LEU A 990 -10.24 -4.97 22.91
N LEU A 991 -10.23 -5.79 23.98
CA LEU A 991 -11.42 -6.54 24.40
C LEU A 991 -12.59 -5.62 24.78
N GLN A 992 -12.32 -4.47 25.40
CA GLN A 992 -13.34 -3.48 25.73
C GLN A 992 -13.88 -2.81 24.46
N GLY A 993 -13.01 -2.51 23.50
CA GLY A 993 -13.37 -2.02 22.17
C GLY A 993 -14.30 -2.99 21.44
N LEU A 994 -13.89 -4.26 21.29
CA LEU A 994 -14.69 -5.30 20.63
C LEU A 994 -16.03 -5.56 21.34
N ALA A 995 -16.05 -5.51 22.67
CA ALA A 995 -17.29 -5.59 23.44
C ALA A 995 -18.21 -4.38 23.18
N GLY A 996 -17.65 -3.17 23.13
CA GLY A 996 -18.37 -1.94 22.78
C GLY A 996 -18.95 -1.98 21.37
N LEU A 997 -18.14 -2.40 20.39
CA LEU A 997 -18.58 -2.65 19.02
C LEU A 997 -19.74 -3.66 18.96
N THR A 998 -19.63 -4.78 19.68
CA THR A 998 -20.68 -5.80 19.72
C THR A 998 -21.98 -5.25 20.31
N ARG A 999 -21.90 -4.52 21.43
CA ARG A 999 -23.07 -3.86 22.04
C ARG A 999 -23.69 -2.83 21.11
N GLY A 1000 -22.88 -2.02 20.43
CA GLY A 1000 -23.33 -1.04 19.45
C GLY A 1000 -24.07 -1.69 18.27
N ILE A 1001 -23.52 -2.77 17.72
CA ILE A 1001 -24.17 -3.56 16.65
C ILE A 1001 -25.54 -4.07 17.12
N ILE A 1002 -25.64 -4.60 18.36
CA ILE A 1002 -26.91 -5.10 18.89
C ILE A 1002 -27.94 -3.98 19.00
N ARG A 1003 -27.55 -2.79 19.50
CA ARG A 1003 -28.47 -1.64 19.61
C ARG A 1003 -28.94 -1.14 18.24
N ALA A 1004 -28.03 -1.08 17.26
CA ALA A 1004 -28.34 -0.61 15.91
C ALA A 1004 -29.26 -1.55 15.10
N ARG A 1005 -29.52 -2.77 15.58
CA ARG A 1005 -30.43 -3.73 14.92
C ARG A 1005 -31.90 -3.40 15.09
N ASP A 1006 -32.28 -2.50 16.00
CA ASP A 1006 -33.68 -2.12 16.16
C ASP A 1006 -34.19 -1.43 14.89
N SER A 1007 -35.11 -2.11 14.19
CA SER A 1007 -35.66 -1.65 12.92
C SER A 1007 -36.57 -0.44 13.04
N LYS A 1008 -36.94 -0.02 14.27
CA LYS A 1008 -37.74 1.18 14.53
C LYS A 1008 -36.92 2.46 14.54
N LEU A 1009 -35.60 2.36 14.64
CA LEU A 1009 -34.71 3.52 14.69
C LEU A 1009 -34.51 4.11 13.29
N THR A 1010 -34.52 5.44 13.21
CA THR A 1010 -34.04 6.17 12.02
C THR A 1010 -32.53 5.97 11.82
N GLU A 1011 -31.98 6.38 10.69
CA GLU A 1011 -30.54 6.25 10.41
C GLU A 1011 -29.68 6.94 11.48
N ASP A 1012 -29.95 8.21 11.77
CA ASP A 1012 -29.21 8.96 12.80
C ASP A 1012 -29.39 8.33 14.20
N GLN A 1013 -30.58 7.82 14.53
CA GLN A 1013 -30.82 7.13 15.80
C GLN A 1013 -30.04 5.81 15.92
N LYS A 1014 -29.86 5.07 14.81
CA LYS A 1014 -29.02 3.87 14.80
C LYS A 1014 -27.55 4.23 15.02
N TYR A 1015 -27.07 5.28 14.37
CA TYR A 1015 -25.72 5.81 14.58
C TYR A 1015 -25.50 6.20 16.04
N ASP A 1016 -26.39 7.01 16.61
CA ASP A 1016 -26.31 7.44 18.02
C ASP A 1016 -26.30 6.24 18.98
N ALA A 1017 -27.19 5.28 18.76
CA ALA A 1017 -27.27 4.07 19.58
C ALA A 1017 -26.02 3.18 19.46
N PHE A 1018 -25.40 3.13 18.28
CA PHE A 1018 -24.17 2.39 18.03
C PHE A 1018 -22.98 3.07 18.71
N ILE A 1019 -22.79 4.36 18.46
CA ILE A 1019 -21.63 5.13 18.96
C ILE A 1019 -21.67 5.30 20.48
N ALA A 1020 -22.85 5.38 21.10
CA ALA A 1020 -22.99 5.39 22.55
C ALA A 1020 -22.32 4.18 23.24
N GLU A 1021 -22.21 3.04 22.54
CA GLU A 1021 -21.56 1.82 23.05
C GLU A 1021 -20.15 1.63 22.47
N ALA A 1022 -19.95 1.95 21.19
CA ALA A 1022 -18.74 1.64 20.45
C ALA A 1022 -17.71 2.77 20.43
N GLY A 1023 -18.14 4.05 20.39
CA GLY A 1023 -17.27 5.21 20.12
C GLY A 1023 -16.05 5.28 21.03
N ALA A 1024 -16.26 5.62 22.30
CA ALA A 1024 -15.15 5.80 23.25
C ALA A 1024 -14.29 4.53 23.48
N PRO A 1025 -14.86 3.31 23.62
CA PRO A 1025 -14.05 2.10 23.73
C PRO A 1025 -13.18 1.83 22.50
N MET A 1026 -13.69 2.04 21.30
CA MET A 1026 -12.92 1.85 20.06
C MET A 1026 -11.84 2.92 19.90
N MET A 1027 -12.11 4.18 20.28
CA MET A 1027 -11.07 5.23 20.30
C MET A 1027 -9.90 4.87 21.21
N ARG A 1028 -10.16 4.29 22.39
CA ARG A 1028 -9.10 3.83 23.30
C ARG A 1028 -8.31 2.63 22.77
N ALA A 1029 -8.95 1.82 21.93
CA ALA A 1029 -8.32 0.68 21.26
C ALA A 1029 -7.65 1.08 19.93
N SER A 1030 -7.68 2.36 19.55
CA SER A 1030 -7.12 2.82 18.29
C SER A 1030 -5.61 3.05 18.37
N LYS A 1031 -4.89 2.62 17.35
CA LYS A 1031 -3.46 2.88 17.13
C LYS A 1031 -3.21 4.33 16.75
N CYS A 1032 -4.13 4.90 15.96
CA CYS A 1032 -4.12 6.31 15.55
C CYS A 1032 -5.56 6.85 15.66
N PRO A 1033 -5.92 7.56 16.74
CA PRO A 1033 -7.27 8.08 16.93
C PRO A 1033 -7.58 9.32 16.07
N ASP A 1034 -6.65 9.73 15.22
CA ASP A 1034 -6.72 10.96 14.47
C ASP A 1034 -7.35 10.78 13.07
N PHE A 1035 -8.65 11.07 12.95
CA PHE A 1035 -9.45 10.72 11.77
C PHE A 1035 -9.65 11.86 10.76
N VAL A 1036 -9.23 13.09 11.06
CA VAL A 1036 -9.45 14.25 10.18
C VAL A 1036 -8.43 14.26 9.05
N LEU A 1037 -8.84 14.02 7.81
CA LEU A 1037 -7.90 13.93 6.68
C LEU A 1037 -7.54 15.31 6.13
N ASP A 1038 -8.56 16.16 5.92
CA ASP A 1038 -8.45 17.46 5.24
C ASP A 1038 -8.29 18.62 6.23
N ARG A 1039 -7.17 18.65 6.95
CA ARG A 1039 -6.87 19.73 7.90
C ARG A 1039 -5.83 20.74 7.41
N GLY A 1040 -5.16 20.45 6.30
CA GLY A 1040 -4.01 21.23 5.84
C GLY A 1040 -2.78 21.09 6.74
N HIS A 1041 -1.97 22.14 6.76
CA HIS A 1041 -0.97 22.42 7.79
C HIS A 1041 -1.09 23.91 8.16
N TYR A 1042 -0.53 24.31 9.30
CA TYR A 1042 -0.71 25.68 9.79
C TYR A 1042 0.25 26.72 9.15
N PHE A 1043 1.28 26.29 8.45
CA PHE A 1043 2.21 27.20 7.76
C PHE A 1043 1.51 27.99 6.65
N GLY A 1044 1.81 29.29 6.55
CA GLY A 1044 1.26 30.19 5.53
C GLY A 1044 -0.10 30.80 5.87
N GLU A 1045 -0.83 30.30 6.87
CA GLU A 1045 -2.16 30.81 7.23
C GLU A 1045 -2.14 32.29 7.68
N GLY A 1046 -1.07 32.71 8.36
CA GLY A 1046 -0.89 34.08 8.86
C GLY A 1046 -0.34 35.09 7.84
N LEU A 1047 -0.10 34.69 6.59
CA LEU A 1047 0.27 35.62 5.51
C LEU A 1047 -0.90 36.55 5.18
N THR A 1048 -0.60 37.75 4.69
CA THR A 1048 -1.61 38.65 4.13
C THR A 1048 -2.22 38.05 2.86
N ASP A 1049 -3.42 38.48 2.48
CA ASP A 1049 -4.07 37.99 1.26
C ASP A 1049 -3.25 38.28 -0.01
N GLU A 1050 -2.53 39.40 -0.04
CA GLU A 1050 -1.64 39.74 -1.15
C GLU A 1050 -0.42 38.82 -1.20
N GLU A 1051 0.24 38.56 -0.07
CA GLU A 1051 1.35 37.61 0.02
C GLU A 1051 0.93 36.19 -0.38
N LYS A 1052 -0.26 35.73 0.04
CA LYS A 1052 -0.80 34.42 -0.35
C LYS A 1052 -1.03 34.32 -1.85
N ARG A 1053 -1.68 35.32 -2.45
CA ARG A 1053 -1.88 35.38 -3.91
C ARG A 1053 -0.55 35.44 -4.66
N ALA A 1054 0.42 36.17 -4.11
CA ALA A 1054 1.76 36.26 -4.68
C ALA A 1054 2.49 34.90 -4.65
N LEU A 1055 2.45 34.22 -3.50
CA LEU A 1055 3.02 32.89 -3.34
C LEU A 1055 2.37 31.87 -4.29
N ILE A 1056 1.05 31.89 -4.46
CA ILE A 1056 0.34 31.03 -5.43
C ILE A 1056 0.85 31.29 -6.84
N ALA A 1057 0.93 32.56 -7.26
CA ALA A 1057 1.44 32.89 -8.58
C ALA A 1057 2.87 32.36 -8.78
N PHE A 1058 3.74 32.50 -7.78
CA PHE A 1058 5.10 31.95 -7.82
C PHE A 1058 5.10 30.42 -7.96
N LEU A 1059 4.41 29.69 -7.09
CA LEU A 1059 4.37 28.22 -7.12
C LEU A 1059 3.78 27.69 -8.44
N LYS A 1060 2.87 28.43 -9.08
CA LYS A 1060 2.31 28.09 -10.39
C LYS A 1060 3.34 28.12 -11.53
N THR A 1061 4.43 28.89 -11.36
CA THR A 1061 5.52 29.01 -12.34
C THR A 1061 6.63 27.96 -12.19
N LEU A 1062 6.58 27.11 -11.15
CA LEU A 1062 7.66 26.18 -10.77
C LEU A 1062 7.52 24.77 -11.34
#